data_AF-A0A9Q6RZ73-F1
#
_entry.id   AF-A0A9Q6RZ73-F1
#
_cell.length_a   1.000
_cell.length_b   1.000
_cell.length_c   1.000
_cell.angle_alpha   90.00
_cell.angle_beta   90.00
_cell.angle_gamma   90.00
#
_symmetry.space_group_name_H-M   'P 1'
#
loop_
_entity.id
_entity.type
_entity.pdbx_description
1 polymer ?
#
loop_
_entity_poly.entity_id
_entity_poly.type
_entity_poly.pdbx_seq_one_letter_code
_entity_poly.pdbx_strand_id
1 'polypeptide(L)'
;MNQRALHHDVTTSSETAAQVSADGTIRLTAAQAVVRYLAAQRVETEDGTGTEPLFGGVFAIFGHGNVAGLGEALYQYRNELPTYRAHNEQAMAHSAIAFAKAHFRRRMMAVTTSIGPGATNLVTAAALAHVNRLPVLLLPGDVFVSRAPDPVLQQVEDFHDGGISANDAFKPVSRYFDRIVHPAQLLNALPRAIRVLTDAALCGPVTLAMPQDVQAAAYDYPAGFFAPRVVKLHAPAPVEHELDEALAMLRNAKQPMIVAGGGVLYGRATDALKAFATRYGIPVAETQAGKSALAWDDPLNLGSLGVTGSPGANDIAHDADCVLAVGTRLQDFTTGSNTLFTQAQVIGINANAFDAIKHRGCIVQADARLALIALSSRLEGWRADAAWTSRAQQRAGEWRDIVQKLTHAPQDVAGKRVLPYDADVIGAVQRSSTRSTTDDIVVCAAGTLPAELHKLWRAGRPGAYHVEYGYSCMGYEIAGGLGAKLARPEREVIVMVGDGSYLMMNSEIATSVMLGAKLIVVVLDNRGYGCIARLQQACGGAPFNNMFDDCVQGAPGAPHIDFAAHARAMGAQAEHVGNVQELEAAMQRARAADRTYLVCIDTDAARTTDEGGWWWEVAVPEVSQREGVRKARADYEAHISARGKDNE
;
A
#
# COMPACT_ATOMS: atom_id res chain seq x y z
N MET A 1 13.60 26.87 8.88
CA MET A 1 14.46 27.82 8.12
C MET A 1 15.85 27.19 8.04
N ASN A 2 16.14 26.50 6.94
CA ASN A 2 17.46 26.05 6.49
C ASN A 2 17.26 25.36 5.13
N GLN A 3 16.95 26.19 4.13
CA GLN A 3 17.17 25.81 2.73
C GLN A 3 18.68 25.76 2.54
N ARG A 4 19.26 24.56 2.42
CA ARG A 4 20.48 24.43 1.64
C ARG A 4 20.08 24.69 0.20
N ALA A 5 20.16 25.95 -0.19
CA ALA A 5 20.21 26.35 -1.59
C ALA A 5 21.39 25.61 -2.21
N LEU A 6 21.10 24.57 -2.99
CA LEU A 6 22.01 24.03 -3.97
C LEU A 6 22.15 25.12 -5.05
N HIS A 7 23.03 26.10 -4.79
CA HIS A 7 23.59 26.92 -5.85
C HIS A 7 24.54 26.03 -6.66
N HIS A 8 23.97 25.25 -7.57
CA HIS A 8 24.69 24.92 -8.79
C HIS A 8 24.51 26.09 -9.73
N ASP A 9 25.64 26.63 -10.19
CA ASP A 9 25.69 27.62 -11.27
C ASP A 9 24.75 27.20 -12.39
N VAL A 10 23.70 27.99 -12.61
CA VAL A 10 22.92 27.96 -13.84
C VAL A 10 23.77 28.66 -14.88
N THR A 11 24.84 28.00 -15.33
CA THR A 11 25.26 28.18 -16.71
C THR A 11 24.14 27.60 -17.54
N THR A 12 23.39 28.47 -18.18
CA THR A 12 22.54 28.16 -19.34
C THR A 12 23.43 27.53 -20.41
N SER A 13 23.74 26.24 -20.28
CA SER A 13 24.22 25.44 -21.39
C SER A 13 23.08 25.44 -22.38
N SER A 14 23.30 26.09 -23.53
CA SER A 14 22.46 26.00 -24.70
C SER A 14 22.31 24.51 -25.05
N GLU A 15 21.24 23.89 -24.56
CA GLU A 15 20.88 22.54 -24.91
C GLU A 15 20.64 22.51 -26.42
N THR A 16 21.37 21.63 -27.10
CA THR A 16 21.05 21.16 -28.44
C THR A 16 19.67 20.52 -28.42
N ALA A 17 18.61 21.33 -28.47
CA ALA A 17 17.27 20.88 -28.71
C ALA A 17 17.29 20.13 -30.05
N ALA A 18 17.01 18.82 -30.01
CA ALA A 18 16.92 18.02 -31.23
C ALA A 18 15.99 18.75 -32.21
N GLN A 19 16.52 19.07 -33.40
CA GLN A 19 15.85 19.92 -34.37
C GLN A 19 14.65 19.16 -34.95
N VAL A 20 13.47 19.81 -34.93
CA VAL A 20 12.29 19.30 -35.62
C VAL A 20 12.54 19.40 -37.12
N SER A 21 12.41 18.29 -37.82
CA SER A 21 12.59 18.23 -39.28
C SER A 21 11.43 18.88 -40.03
N ALA A 22 11.64 19.13 -41.32
CA ALA A 22 10.65 19.78 -42.19
C ALA A 22 9.32 19.00 -42.31
N ASP A 23 9.33 17.70 -42.01
CA ASP A 23 8.15 16.82 -41.97
C ASP A 23 7.45 16.78 -40.60
N GLY A 24 7.89 17.59 -39.63
CA GLY A 24 7.28 17.70 -38.30
C GLY A 24 7.67 16.57 -37.33
N THR A 25 8.70 15.80 -37.65
CA THR A 25 9.23 14.75 -36.77
C THR A 25 10.46 15.20 -35.99
N ILE A 26 10.85 14.41 -34.99
CA ILE A 26 12.05 14.58 -34.19
C ILE A 26 12.72 13.22 -34.01
N ARG A 27 14.01 13.17 -34.32
CA ARG A 27 14.79 11.93 -34.25
C ARG A 27 15.29 11.69 -32.85
N LEU A 28 14.84 10.62 -32.21
CA LEU A 28 15.20 10.23 -30.85
C LEU A 28 15.43 8.72 -30.78
N THR A 29 16.29 8.27 -29.86
CA THR A 29 16.32 6.85 -29.48
C THR A 29 15.04 6.46 -28.75
N ALA A 30 14.70 5.16 -28.72
CA ALA A 30 13.51 4.71 -27.97
C ALA A 30 13.59 5.11 -26.49
N ALA A 31 14.77 5.03 -25.86
CA ALA A 31 14.96 5.46 -24.48
C ALA A 31 14.74 6.98 -24.30
N GLN A 32 15.27 7.82 -25.20
CA GLN A 32 15.02 9.26 -25.21
C GLN A 32 13.53 9.58 -25.40
N ALA A 33 12.84 8.86 -26.27
CA ALA A 33 11.41 9.02 -26.48
C ALA A 33 10.59 8.67 -25.23
N VAL A 34 10.92 7.57 -24.53
CA VAL A 34 10.27 7.23 -23.25
C VAL A 34 10.47 8.36 -22.24
N VAL A 35 11.71 8.75 -21.96
CA VAL A 35 12.02 9.75 -20.93
C VAL A 35 11.35 11.09 -21.24
N ARG A 36 11.47 11.57 -22.49
CA ARG A 36 10.86 12.82 -22.93
C ARG A 36 9.33 12.79 -22.83
N TYR A 37 8.72 11.66 -23.19
CA TYR A 37 7.26 11.51 -23.09
C TYR A 37 6.81 11.55 -21.63
N LEU A 38 7.51 10.86 -20.72
CA LEU A 38 7.18 10.86 -19.29
C LEU A 38 7.34 12.25 -18.67
N ALA A 39 8.42 12.98 -18.99
CA ALA A 39 8.67 14.35 -18.52
C ALA A 39 7.59 15.35 -18.99
N ALA A 40 6.94 15.08 -20.14
CA ALA A 40 5.85 15.91 -20.67
C ALA A 40 4.49 15.67 -19.98
N GLN A 41 4.32 14.60 -19.21
CA GLN A 41 3.03 14.29 -18.58
C GLN A 41 2.83 15.12 -17.30
N ARG A 42 1.71 15.83 -17.24
CA ARG A 42 1.29 16.66 -16.10
C ARG A 42 -0.04 16.18 -15.55
N VAL A 43 -0.33 16.55 -14.31
CA VAL A 43 -1.63 16.37 -13.66
C VAL A 43 -2.03 17.69 -12.98
N GLU A 44 -3.32 17.89 -12.76
CA GLU A 44 -3.80 19.00 -11.93
C GLU A 44 -3.27 18.85 -10.50
N THR A 45 -2.88 19.96 -9.88
CA THR A 45 -2.47 19.98 -8.48
C THR A 45 -3.63 19.59 -7.56
N GLU A 46 -3.34 19.06 -6.37
CA GLU A 46 -4.39 18.58 -5.46
C GLU A 46 -5.42 19.67 -5.05
N ASP A 47 -5.00 20.93 -5.03
CA ASP A 47 -5.82 22.12 -4.76
C ASP A 47 -6.54 22.68 -6.01
N GLY A 48 -6.26 22.14 -7.21
CA GLY A 48 -6.84 22.55 -8.48
C GLY A 48 -6.35 23.90 -9.02
N THR A 49 -5.32 24.50 -8.42
CA THR A 49 -4.85 25.85 -8.80
C THR A 49 -3.84 25.86 -9.95
N GLY A 50 -3.28 24.70 -10.31
CA GLY A 50 -2.28 24.59 -11.36
C GLY A 50 -2.04 23.16 -11.84
N THR A 51 -0.84 22.92 -12.38
CA THR A 51 -0.42 21.59 -12.82
C THR A 51 0.97 21.26 -12.33
N GLU A 52 1.20 19.99 -12.03
CA GLU A 52 2.47 19.44 -11.58
C GLU A 52 2.84 18.19 -12.39
N PRO A 53 4.11 17.72 -12.34
CA PRO A 53 4.51 16.50 -13.05
C PRO A 53 3.70 15.28 -12.59
N LEU A 54 3.18 14.51 -13.56
CA LEU A 54 2.48 13.24 -13.29
C LEU A 54 3.44 12.22 -12.66
N PHE A 55 4.65 12.14 -13.21
CA PHE A 55 5.73 11.32 -12.69
C PHE A 55 6.58 12.13 -11.71
N GLY A 56 6.67 11.68 -10.46
CA GLY A 56 7.52 12.27 -9.42
C GLY A 56 9.01 11.99 -9.63
N GLY A 57 9.36 11.14 -10.59
CA GLY A 57 10.72 10.75 -10.95
C GLY A 57 10.82 9.29 -11.37
N VAL A 58 12.07 8.84 -11.53
CA VAL A 58 12.41 7.47 -11.93
C VAL A 58 13.39 6.88 -10.94
N PHE A 59 13.05 5.76 -10.30
CA PHE A 59 14.05 4.99 -9.58
C PHE A 59 14.85 4.12 -10.57
N ALA A 60 16.19 4.13 -10.44
CA ALA A 60 17.07 3.40 -11.32
C ALA A 60 18.23 2.73 -10.56
N ILE A 61 18.45 1.45 -10.89
CA ILE A 61 19.76 0.80 -10.76
C ILE A 61 20.22 0.49 -12.17
N PHE A 62 21.39 1.02 -12.53
CA PHE A 62 21.94 0.88 -13.86
C PHE A 62 22.79 -0.39 -13.98
N GLY A 63 22.54 -1.15 -15.02
CA GLY A 63 23.39 -2.23 -15.51
C GLY A 63 23.41 -2.22 -17.04
N HIS A 64 24.10 -3.17 -17.67
CA HIS A 64 24.21 -3.18 -19.14
C HIS A 64 22.83 -3.22 -19.84
N GLY A 65 21.81 -3.76 -19.17
CA GLY A 65 20.44 -3.84 -19.66
C GLY A 65 19.73 -2.49 -19.86
N ASN A 66 20.16 -1.40 -19.23
CA ASN A 66 19.48 -0.10 -19.28
C ASN A 66 20.41 1.13 -19.28
N VAL A 67 21.67 0.99 -18.87
CA VAL A 67 22.58 2.13 -18.66
C VAL A 67 22.85 2.92 -19.94
N ALA A 68 23.10 2.22 -21.06
CA ALA A 68 23.47 2.86 -22.32
C ALA A 68 22.29 3.55 -23.01
N GLY A 69 21.06 3.09 -22.75
CA GLY A 69 19.83 3.67 -23.29
C GLY A 69 19.18 4.63 -22.31
N LEU A 70 18.49 4.07 -21.30
CA LEU A 70 17.77 4.85 -20.30
C LEU A 70 18.70 5.72 -19.43
N GLY A 71 19.91 5.26 -19.10
CA GLY A 71 20.86 6.07 -18.32
C GLY A 71 21.26 7.36 -19.04
N GLU A 72 21.60 7.28 -20.32
CA GLU A 72 21.86 8.45 -21.18
C GLU A 72 20.63 9.37 -21.27
N ALA A 73 19.46 8.80 -21.56
CA ALA A 73 18.23 9.57 -21.71
C ALA A 73 17.81 10.29 -20.41
N LEU A 74 17.91 9.62 -19.26
CA LEU A 74 17.57 10.18 -17.95
C LEU A 74 18.52 11.29 -17.53
N TYR A 75 19.81 11.19 -17.86
CA TYR A 75 20.75 12.27 -17.60
C TYR A 75 20.33 13.57 -18.29
N GLN A 76 19.85 13.49 -19.53
CA GLN A 76 19.42 14.68 -20.28
C GLN A 76 18.22 15.40 -19.64
N TYR A 77 17.26 14.66 -19.07
CA TYR A 77 16.03 15.21 -18.46
C TYR A 77 16.06 15.27 -16.92
N ARG A 78 17.25 15.21 -16.31
CA ARG A 78 17.41 15.06 -14.85
C ARG A 78 16.78 16.19 -14.02
N ASN A 79 16.53 17.35 -14.62
CA ASN A 79 15.91 18.49 -13.93
C ASN A 79 14.38 18.40 -13.93
N GLU A 80 13.79 17.87 -15.01
CA GLU A 80 12.34 17.72 -15.18
C GLU A 80 11.82 16.39 -14.62
N LEU A 81 12.63 15.33 -14.74
CA LEU A 81 12.32 13.98 -14.32
C LEU A 81 13.48 13.43 -13.48
N PRO A 82 13.51 13.74 -12.17
CA PRO A 82 14.63 13.37 -11.31
C PRO A 82 14.81 11.86 -11.24
N THR A 83 16.07 11.42 -11.27
CA THR A 83 16.44 10.01 -11.14
C THR A 83 16.90 9.73 -9.71
N TYR A 84 16.28 8.74 -9.08
CA TYR A 84 16.56 8.31 -7.72
C TYR A 84 17.28 6.96 -7.73
N ARG A 85 18.18 6.77 -6.78
CA ARG A 85 18.86 5.49 -6.55
C ARG A 85 18.37 4.88 -5.23
N ALA A 86 18.17 3.57 -5.25
CA ALA A 86 18.00 2.73 -4.07
C ALA A 86 19.08 1.63 -4.06
N HIS A 87 18.98 0.66 -3.16
CA HIS A 87 19.97 -0.40 -3.00
C HIS A 87 19.48 -1.78 -3.44
N ASN A 88 18.19 -1.90 -3.75
CA ASN A 88 17.57 -3.10 -4.30
C ASN A 88 16.37 -2.72 -5.21
N GLU A 89 16.16 -3.45 -6.30
CA GLU A 89 15.13 -3.14 -7.28
C GLU A 89 13.70 -3.29 -6.73
N GLN A 90 13.45 -4.29 -5.89
CA GLN A 90 12.17 -4.42 -5.18
C GLN A 90 11.92 -3.18 -4.31
N ALA A 91 12.95 -2.66 -3.65
CA ALA A 91 12.86 -1.49 -2.76
C ALA A 91 12.58 -0.20 -3.54
N MET A 92 13.18 -0.05 -4.72
CA MET A 92 12.85 1.03 -5.66
C MET A 92 11.36 1.04 -5.99
N ALA A 93 10.83 -0.12 -6.35
CA ALA A 93 9.43 -0.26 -6.71
C ALA A 93 8.50 -0.05 -5.51
N HIS A 94 8.83 -0.56 -4.32
CA HIS A 94 8.05 -0.29 -3.10
C HIS A 94 8.00 1.21 -2.78
N SER A 95 9.11 1.93 -2.95
CA SER A 95 9.16 3.39 -2.80
C SER A 95 8.27 4.11 -3.82
N ALA A 96 8.37 3.74 -5.11
CA ALA A 96 7.53 4.28 -6.17
C ALA A 96 6.02 4.01 -5.94
N ILE A 97 5.67 2.82 -5.48
CA ILE A 97 4.30 2.41 -5.16
C ILE A 97 3.76 3.19 -3.97
N ALA A 98 4.56 3.38 -2.93
CA ALA A 98 4.18 4.16 -1.76
C ALA A 98 4.00 5.64 -2.08
N PHE A 99 4.87 6.21 -2.91
CA PHE A 99 4.70 7.56 -3.43
C PHE A 99 3.33 7.72 -4.11
N ALA A 100 2.97 6.77 -4.99
CA ALA A 100 1.68 6.80 -5.67
C ALA A 100 0.49 6.65 -4.71
N LYS A 101 0.59 5.75 -3.73
CA LYS A 101 -0.46 5.55 -2.72
C LYS A 101 -0.66 6.78 -1.83
N ALA A 102 0.43 7.45 -1.42
CA ALA A 102 0.37 8.67 -0.61
C ALA A 102 -0.23 9.87 -1.37
N HIS A 103 -0.10 9.88 -2.71
CA HIS A 103 -0.80 10.80 -3.61
C HIS A 103 -2.19 10.33 -4.05
N PHE A 104 -2.75 9.30 -3.41
CA PHE A 104 -4.06 8.73 -3.78
C PHE A 104 -4.18 8.39 -5.27
N ARG A 105 -3.09 7.87 -5.86
CA ARG A 105 -2.94 7.49 -7.29
C ARG A 105 -2.94 8.66 -8.28
N ARG A 106 -2.83 9.90 -7.81
CA ARG A 106 -2.85 11.10 -8.68
C ARG A 106 -1.49 11.42 -9.27
N ARG A 107 -0.43 11.00 -8.59
CA ARG A 107 0.96 11.03 -9.08
C ARG A 107 1.57 9.64 -8.91
N MET A 108 2.59 9.33 -9.71
CA MET A 108 3.24 8.03 -9.73
C MET A 108 4.73 8.18 -10.04
N MET A 109 5.45 7.07 -10.08
CA MET A 109 6.86 7.04 -10.47
C MET A 109 7.11 5.89 -11.46
N ALA A 110 8.23 5.98 -12.17
CA ALA A 110 8.73 4.87 -12.97
C ALA A 110 9.90 4.19 -12.26
N VAL A 111 10.17 2.94 -12.62
CA VAL A 111 11.30 2.16 -12.12
C VAL A 111 11.98 1.47 -13.30
N THR A 112 13.29 1.67 -13.44
CA THR A 112 14.09 0.95 -14.45
C THR A 112 15.19 0.14 -13.80
N THR A 113 15.46 -1.01 -14.40
CA THR A 113 16.45 -1.98 -13.95
C THR A 113 17.20 -2.56 -15.15
N SER A 114 18.33 -3.20 -14.91
CA SER A 114 18.97 -4.05 -15.93
C SER A 114 18.05 -5.22 -16.31
N ILE A 115 18.53 -6.08 -17.20
CA ILE A 115 17.92 -7.37 -17.53
C ILE A 115 18.10 -8.39 -16.37
N GLY A 116 17.37 -9.51 -16.44
CA GLY A 116 17.68 -10.71 -15.65
C GLY A 116 17.36 -10.51 -14.17
N PRO A 117 18.35 -10.65 -13.26
CA PRO A 117 18.09 -10.54 -11.83
C PRO A 117 17.54 -9.17 -11.41
N GLY A 118 17.98 -8.09 -12.06
CA GLY A 118 17.44 -6.75 -11.79
C GLY A 118 15.96 -6.65 -12.19
N ALA A 119 15.54 -7.34 -13.25
CA ALA A 119 14.15 -7.43 -13.62
C ALA A 119 13.36 -8.35 -12.66
N THR A 120 13.83 -9.56 -12.39
CA THR A 120 13.08 -10.50 -11.53
C THR A 120 12.90 -9.99 -10.10
N ASN A 121 13.82 -9.18 -9.58
CA ASN A 121 13.68 -8.50 -8.29
C ASN A 121 12.44 -7.58 -8.22
N LEU A 122 11.91 -7.08 -9.35
CA LEU A 122 10.71 -6.25 -9.36
C LEU A 122 9.40 -7.04 -9.29
N VAL A 123 9.40 -8.35 -9.56
CA VAL A 123 8.16 -9.13 -9.76
C VAL A 123 7.30 -9.13 -8.49
N THR A 124 7.91 -9.24 -7.30
CA THR A 124 7.20 -9.15 -6.01
C THR A 124 6.52 -7.79 -5.83
N ALA A 125 7.21 -6.69 -6.16
CA ALA A 125 6.64 -5.35 -6.06
C ALA A 125 5.55 -5.10 -7.12
N ALA A 126 5.68 -5.68 -8.33
CA ALA A 126 4.62 -5.66 -9.32
C ALA A 126 3.37 -6.39 -8.81
N ALA A 127 3.52 -7.58 -8.21
CA ALA A 127 2.41 -8.31 -7.60
C ALA A 127 1.71 -7.49 -6.50
N LEU A 128 2.49 -6.86 -5.62
CA LEU A 128 1.99 -5.96 -4.59
C LEU A 128 1.16 -4.81 -5.19
N ALA A 129 1.70 -4.11 -6.18
CA ALA A 129 0.98 -3.04 -6.87
C ALA A 129 -0.30 -3.55 -7.54
N HIS A 130 -0.25 -4.73 -8.16
CA HIS A 130 -1.37 -5.35 -8.84
C HIS A 130 -2.54 -5.66 -7.90
N VAL A 131 -2.23 -6.30 -6.76
CA VAL A 131 -3.21 -6.66 -5.74
C VAL A 131 -3.84 -5.41 -5.12
N ASN A 132 -3.03 -4.39 -4.85
CA ASN A 132 -3.48 -3.12 -4.26
C ASN A 132 -4.05 -2.12 -5.28
N ARG A 133 -4.02 -2.44 -6.59
CA ARG A 133 -4.43 -1.56 -7.70
C ARG A 133 -3.68 -0.23 -7.73
N LEU A 134 -2.38 -0.23 -7.44
CA LEU A 134 -1.55 0.98 -7.37
C LEU A 134 -0.77 1.21 -8.67
N PRO A 135 -0.68 2.46 -9.16
CA PRO A 135 0.01 2.74 -10.41
C PRO A 135 1.52 2.81 -10.20
N VAL A 136 2.26 2.07 -11.02
CA VAL A 136 3.72 2.15 -11.15
C VAL A 136 4.10 1.73 -12.58
N LEU A 137 5.02 2.46 -13.19
CA LEU A 137 5.54 2.11 -14.52
C LEU A 137 6.88 1.39 -14.38
N LEU A 138 6.95 0.14 -14.80
CA LEU A 138 8.14 -0.69 -14.77
C LEU A 138 8.76 -0.73 -16.17
N LEU A 139 10.05 -0.40 -16.24
CA LEU A 139 10.86 -0.34 -17.45
C LEU A 139 12.11 -1.24 -17.32
N PRO A 140 11.93 -2.56 -17.11
CA PRO A 140 13.07 -3.48 -17.02
C PRO A 140 13.77 -3.61 -18.37
N GLY A 141 15.10 -3.68 -18.37
CA GLY A 141 15.87 -4.05 -19.55
C GLY A 141 15.50 -5.47 -20.02
N ASP A 142 15.65 -5.73 -21.31
CA ASP A 142 15.36 -7.04 -21.92
C ASP A 142 16.51 -7.51 -22.83
N VAL A 143 16.40 -8.74 -23.33
CA VAL A 143 17.33 -9.35 -24.29
C VAL A 143 17.43 -8.52 -25.57
N PHE A 144 18.44 -8.76 -26.40
CA PHE A 144 18.55 -8.13 -27.71
C PHE A 144 17.50 -8.69 -28.66
N VAL A 145 16.75 -7.84 -29.35
CA VAL A 145 15.81 -8.29 -30.40
C VAL A 145 16.58 -8.94 -31.56
N SER A 146 17.73 -8.38 -31.91
CA SER A 146 18.61 -8.91 -32.95
C SER A 146 19.19 -10.28 -32.65
N ARG A 147 19.28 -10.66 -31.36
CA ARG A 147 19.97 -11.87 -30.88
C ARG A 147 21.44 -11.99 -31.32
N ALA A 148 22.02 -10.93 -31.87
CA ALA A 148 23.40 -10.94 -32.34
C ALA A 148 24.42 -11.25 -31.22
N PRO A 149 24.23 -10.78 -29.97
CA PRO A 149 25.12 -11.12 -28.87
C PRO A 149 24.64 -12.33 -28.05
N ASP A 150 23.67 -13.13 -28.55
CA ASP A 150 23.08 -14.22 -27.76
C ASP A 150 24.10 -15.32 -27.40
N PRO A 151 23.99 -15.91 -26.20
CA PRO A 151 23.18 -15.41 -25.07
C PRO A 151 23.83 -14.15 -24.47
N VAL A 152 23.04 -13.09 -24.27
CA VAL A 152 23.54 -11.93 -23.54
C VAL A 152 23.70 -12.29 -22.07
N LEU A 153 24.74 -11.75 -21.41
CA LEU A 153 24.90 -11.85 -19.96
C LEU A 153 23.56 -11.52 -19.25
N GLN A 154 23.21 -12.27 -18.20
CA GLN A 154 21.95 -12.15 -17.43
C GLN A 154 20.66 -12.60 -18.14
N GLN A 155 20.73 -13.21 -19.33
CA GLN A 155 19.58 -13.89 -19.96
C GLN A 155 19.24 -15.22 -19.23
N VAL A 156 17.96 -15.58 -19.17
CA VAL A 156 17.46 -16.81 -18.48
C VAL A 156 17.79 -18.11 -19.23
N GLU A 157 18.14 -18.00 -20.53
CA GLU A 157 18.46 -19.13 -21.43
C GLU A 157 17.41 -20.26 -21.38
N ASP A 158 16.28 -20.08 -22.08
CA ASP A 158 15.24 -21.11 -22.18
C ASP A 158 15.57 -22.14 -23.28
N PHE A 159 15.52 -23.43 -22.94
CA PHE A 159 15.88 -24.54 -23.84
C PHE A 159 14.82 -24.86 -24.91
N HIS A 160 13.60 -24.34 -24.77
CA HIS A 160 12.45 -24.67 -25.63
C HIS A 160 11.95 -23.47 -26.44
N ASP A 161 12.11 -22.24 -25.93
CA ASP A 161 11.61 -21.02 -26.56
C ASP A 161 12.58 -19.84 -26.41
N GLY A 162 13.31 -19.53 -27.48
CA GLY A 162 14.24 -18.39 -27.51
C GLY A 162 13.58 -17.01 -27.40
N GLY A 163 12.25 -16.92 -27.39
CA GLY A 163 11.48 -15.70 -27.14
C GLY A 163 11.22 -15.41 -25.66
N ILE A 164 11.49 -16.38 -24.77
CA ILE A 164 11.30 -16.22 -23.33
C ILE A 164 12.44 -15.41 -22.73
N SER A 165 12.07 -14.50 -21.84
CA SER A 165 12.95 -13.65 -21.05
C SER A 165 12.53 -13.69 -19.57
N ALA A 166 13.39 -13.16 -18.70
CA ALA A 166 13.02 -12.86 -17.31
C ALA A 166 11.74 -12.01 -17.22
N ASN A 167 11.50 -11.14 -18.21
CA ASN A 167 10.37 -10.20 -18.18
C ASN A 167 9.02 -10.89 -18.43
N ASP A 168 8.98 -12.12 -18.91
CA ASP A 168 7.71 -12.87 -19.06
C ASP A 168 7.05 -13.17 -17.71
N ALA A 169 7.83 -13.19 -16.61
CA ALA A 169 7.32 -13.30 -15.25
C ALA A 169 6.41 -12.14 -14.82
N PHE A 170 6.44 -11.00 -15.51
CA PHE A 170 5.59 -9.84 -15.19
C PHE A 170 4.20 -9.92 -15.80
N LYS A 171 3.97 -10.76 -16.82
CA LYS A 171 2.67 -10.91 -17.48
C LYS A 171 1.50 -11.15 -16.50
N PRO A 172 1.59 -12.08 -15.52
CA PRO A 172 0.48 -12.32 -14.57
C PRO A 172 0.28 -11.17 -13.57
N VAL A 173 1.31 -10.36 -13.33
CA VAL A 173 1.32 -9.32 -12.29
C VAL A 173 1.32 -7.91 -12.86
N SER A 174 1.06 -7.73 -14.15
CA SER A 174 0.91 -6.43 -14.82
C SER A 174 -0.52 -6.23 -15.30
N ARG A 175 -1.08 -5.04 -15.13
CA ARG A 175 -2.36 -4.66 -15.75
C ARG A 175 -2.20 -4.45 -17.25
N TYR A 176 -1.02 -4.05 -17.67
CA TYR A 176 -0.60 -4.02 -19.06
C TYR A 176 0.88 -4.37 -19.14
N PHE A 177 1.17 -5.40 -19.95
CA PHE A 177 2.52 -5.82 -20.30
C PHE A 177 2.71 -5.60 -21.80
N ASP A 178 3.85 -5.02 -22.18
CA ASP A 178 4.31 -4.97 -23.57
C ASP A 178 5.82 -5.17 -23.63
N ARG A 179 6.32 -5.63 -24.77
CA ARG A 179 7.75 -5.75 -25.05
C ARG A 179 8.07 -4.91 -26.27
N ILE A 180 8.87 -3.87 -26.06
CA ILE A 180 9.16 -2.86 -27.09
C ILE A 180 10.25 -3.39 -28.02
N VAL A 181 9.89 -4.23 -28.97
CA VAL A 181 10.82 -4.82 -29.97
C VAL A 181 11.10 -3.90 -31.16
N HIS A 182 10.40 -2.76 -31.27
CA HIS A 182 10.69 -1.72 -32.27
C HIS A 182 10.36 -0.32 -31.71
N PRO A 183 11.20 0.71 -31.92
CA PRO A 183 10.99 2.05 -31.34
C PRO A 183 9.61 2.67 -31.62
N ALA A 184 9.05 2.46 -32.81
CA ALA A 184 7.74 2.97 -33.21
C ALA A 184 6.57 2.44 -32.34
N GLN A 185 6.73 1.30 -31.66
CA GLN A 185 5.69 0.73 -30.80
C GLN A 185 5.35 1.65 -29.62
N LEU A 186 6.28 2.52 -29.21
CA LEU A 186 6.07 3.50 -28.15
C LEU A 186 4.90 4.46 -28.43
N LEU A 187 4.60 4.74 -29.71
CA LEU A 187 3.47 5.57 -30.12
C LEU A 187 2.11 5.01 -29.66
N ASN A 188 2.02 3.68 -29.48
CA ASN A 188 0.82 3.01 -28.97
C ASN A 188 0.98 2.61 -27.50
N ALA A 189 2.15 2.10 -27.12
CA ALA A 189 2.39 1.56 -25.79
C ALA A 189 2.33 2.64 -24.70
N LEU A 190 2.90 3.82 -24.93
CA LEU A 190 2.93 4.88 -23.91
C LEU A 190 1.54 5.49 -23.63
N PRO A 191 0.71 5.85 -24.64
CA PRO A 191 -0.66 6.29 -24.38
C PRO A 191 -1.50 5.24 -23.65
N ARG A 192 -1.35 3.96 -24.02
CA ARG A 192 -2.04 2.84 -23.34
C ARG A 192 -1.57 2.69 -21.90
N ALA A 193 -0.26 2.81 -21.66
CA ALA A 193 0.31 2.80 -20.31
C ALA A 193 -0.28 3.92 -19.44
N ILE A 194 -0.31 5.16 -19.93
CA ILE A 194 -0.92 6.29 -19.20
C ILE A 194 -2.40 6.03 -18.93
N ARG A 195 -3.16 5.50 -19.89
CA ARG A 195 -4.57 5.15 -19.67
C ARG A 195 -4.72 4.14 -18.54
N VAL A 196 -3.95 3.06 -18.54
CA VAL A 196 -4.03 2.03 -17.49
C VAL A 196 -3.64 2.59 -16.13
N LEU A 197 -2.56 3.38 -16.05
CA LEU A 197 -2.09 3.97 -14.80
C LEU A 197 -3.08 4.98 -14.18
N THR A 198 -3.91 5.64 -14.99
CA THR A 198 -4.76 6.77 -14.55
C THR A 198 -6.26 6.50 -14.59
N ASP A 199 -6.66 5.26 -14.91
CA ASP A 199 -8.05 4.81 -14.94
C ASP A 199 -8.40 4.08 -13.64
N ALA A 200 -9.42 4.56 -12.92
CA ALA A 200 -9.82 4.01 -11.63
C ALA A 200 -10.16 2.50 -11.66
N ALA A 201 -10.66 1.99 -12.78
CA ALA A 201 -11.00 0.59 -12.97
C ALA A 201 -9.78 -0.25 -13.37
N LEU A 202 -8.94 0.26 -14.29
CA LEU A 202 -7.81 -0.49 -14.84
C LEU A 202 -6.52 -0.40 -13.99
N CYS A 203 -6.46 0.56 -13.07
CA CYS A 203 -5.25 0.93 -12.34
C CYS A 203 -4.50 -0.26 -11.72
N GLY A 204 -3.18 -0.24 -11.92
CA GLY A 204 -2.21 -1.18 -11.40
C GLY A 204 -0.87 -1.01 -12.12
N PRO A 205 0.08 -1.94 -11.92
CA PRO A 205 1.40 -1.86 -12.53
C PRO A 205 1.33 -2.03 -14.05
N VAL A 206 2.11 -1.23 -14.76
CA VAL A 206 2.35 -1.37 -16.19
C VAL A 206 3.81 -1.74 -16.39
N THR A 207 4.08 -2.75 -17.20
CA THR A 207 5.45 -3.18 -17.53
C THR A 207 5.68 -3.02 -19.01
N LEU A 208 6.64 -2.17 -19.39
CA LEU A 208 7.16 -2.08 -20.75
C LEU A 208 8.57 -2.63 -20.74
N ALA A 209 8.75 -3.87 -21.20
CA ALA A 209 10.06 -4.49 -21.30
C ALA A 209 10.88 -3.83 -22.43
N MET A 210 12.13 -3.47 -22.12
CA MET A 210 12.96 -2.61 -22.96
C MET A 210 14.20 -3.36 -23.47
N PRO A 211 14.14 -4.06 -24.61
CA PRO A 211 15.31 -4.65 -25.26
C PRO A 211 16.49 -3.67 -25.41
N GLN A 212 17.69 -4.14 -25.12
CA GLN A 212 18.91 -3.31 -25.06
C GLN A 212 19.20 -2.58 -26.38
N ASP A 213 19.14 -3.30 -27.51
CA ASP A 213 19.35 -2.72 -28.84
C ASP A 213 18.24 -1.74 -29.22
N VAL A 214 16.99 -2.04 -28.87
CA VAL A 214 15.85 -1.16 -29.16
C VAL A 214 15.91 0.14 -28.37
N GLN A 215 16.36 0.12 -27.11
CA GLN A 215 16.58 1.34 -26.32
C GLN A 215 17.47 2.36 -27.04
N ALA A 216 18.50 1.88 -27.74
CA ALA A 216 19.45 2.71 -28.48
C ALA A 216 19.04 3.02 -29.93
N ALA A 217 18.08 2.28 -30.49
CA ALA A 217 17.62 2.46 -31.86
C ALA A 217 16.84 3.78 -32.01
N ALA A 218 17.22 4.58 -33.02
CA ALA A 218 16.59 5.86 -33.34
C ALA A 218 15.37 5.70 -34.24
N TYR A 219 14.38 6.56 -34.03
CA TYR A 219 13.19 6.66 -34.86
C TYR A 219 12.73 8.12 -34.96
N ASP A 220 12.08 8.45 -36.07
CA ASP A 220 11.54 9.78 -36.32
C ASP A 220 10.12 9.86 -35.76
N TYR A 221 10.00 10.37 -34.54
CA TYR A 221 8.73 10.48 -33.82
C TYR A 221 8.02 11.79 -34.20
N PRO A 222 6.67 11.84 -34.26
CA PRO A 222 5.96 13.10 -34.40
C PRO A 222 6.30 14.04 -33.24
N ALA A 223 6.77 15.26 -33.51
CA ALA A 223 7.22 16.17 -32.45
C ALA A 223 6.10 16.49 -31.44
N GLY A 224 4.84 16.55 -31.90
CA GLY A 224 3.66 16.76 -31.06
C GLY A 224 3.38 15.63 -30.04
N PHE A 225 3.98 14.44 -30.21
CA PHE A 225 3.87 13.35 -29.25
C PHE A 225 4.49 13.68 -27.88
N PHE A 226 5.42 14.64 -27.85
CA PHE A 226 6.13 15.09 -26.65
C PHE A 226 5.64 16.44 -26.12
N ALA A 227 4.53 16.97 -26.67
CA ALA A 227 3.94 18.19 -26.15
C ALA A 227 3.45 17.97 -24.71
N PRO A 228 3.65 18.94 -23.79
CA PRO A 228 3.14 18.84 -22.44
C PRO A 228 1.63 18.57 -22.42
N ARG A 229 1.21 17.56 -21.65
CA ARG A 229 -0.19 17.13 -21.59
C ARG A 229 -0.66 17.03 -20.15
N VAL A 230 -1.76 17.69 -19.85
CA VAL A 230 -2.50 17.47 -18.60
C VAL A 230 -3.33 16.20 -18.74
N VAL A 231 -2.94 15.16 -18.01
CA VAL A 231 -3.62 13.88 -17.97
C VAL A 231 -4.82 13.99 -17.04
N LYS A 232 -6.01 13.76 -17.60
CA LYS A 232 -7.25 13.67 -16.85
C LYS A 232 -7.44 12.24 -16.36
N LEU A 233 -7.49 12.08 -15.05
CA LEU A 233 -7.78 10.79 -14.43
C LEU A 233 -9.21 10.38 -14.76
N HIS A 234 -9.39 9.12 -15.12
CA HIS A 234 -10.69 8.59 -15.53
C HIS A 234 -11.36 7.85 -14.38
N ALA A 235 -12.64 8.13 -14.20
CA ALA A 235 -13.48 7.45 -13.22
C ALA A 235 -14.87 7.22 -13.83
N PRO A 236 -15.47 6.02 -13.69
CA PRO A 236 -16.77 5.71 -14.27
C PRO A 236 -17.90 6.46 -13.54
N ALA A 237 -18.83 7.01 -14.31
CA ALA A 237 -20.07 7.55 -13.77
C ALA A 237 -21.03 6.41 -13.39
N PRO A 238 -21.93 6.62 -12.40
CA PRO A 238 -22.95 5.64 -12.06
C PRO A 238 -23.86 5.30 -13.23
N VAL A 239 -24.25 4.03 -13.33
CA VAL A 239 -25.26 3.55 -14.26
C VAL A 239 -26.64 3.67 -13.61
N GLU A 240 -27.63 4.20 -14.33
CA GLU A 240 -28.93 4.57 -13.74
C GLU A 240 -29.72 3.37 -13.19
N HIS A 241 -29.80 2.25 -13.91
CA HIS A 241 -30.55 1.08 -13.42
C HIS A 241 -29.88 0.42 -12.20
N GLU A 242 -28.54 0.39 -12.15
CA GLU A 242 -27.77 -0.07 -11.00
C GLU A 242 -28.05 0.79 -9.76
N LEU A 243 -28.15 2.12 -9.93
CA LEU A 243 -28.54 3.02 -8.87
C LEU A 243 -29.98 2.79 -8.39
N ASP A 244 -30.92 2.57 -9.31
CA ASP A 244 -32.32 2.35 -8.97
C ASP A 244 -32.50 1.07 -8.14
N GLU A 245 -31.79 -0.01 -8.49
CA GLU A 245 -31.74 -1.25 -7.71
C GLU A 245 -31.16 -1.02 -6.30
N ALA A 246 -30.01 -0.34 -6.21
CA ALA A 246 -29.39 -0.01 -4.93
C ALA A 246 -30.28 0.88 -4.05
N LEU A 247 -30.99 1.84 -4.64
CA LEU A 247 -31.94 2.71 -3.94
C LEU A 247 -33.15 1.93 -3.42
N ALA A 248 -33.67 0.98 -4.20
CA ALA A 248 -34.78 0.13 -3.76
C ALA A 248 -34.38 -0.72 -2.54
N MET A 249 -33.17 -1.27 -2.54
CA MET A 249 -32.62 -2.00 -1.40
C MET A 249 -32.43 -1.09 -0.18
N LEU A 250 -31.78 0.06 -0.34
CA LEU A 250 -31.55 1.02 0.74
C LEU A 250 -32.85 1.51 1.38
N ARG A 251 -33.88 1.83 0.59
CA ARG A 251 -35.17 2.30 1.11
C ARG A 251 -35.87 1.28 2.02
N ASN A 252 -35.60 -0.01 1.83
CA ASN A 252 -36.14 -1.09 2.65
C ASN A 252 -35.26 -1.43 3.86
N ALA A 253 -33.99 -1.03 3.85
CA ALA A 253 -33.06 -1.27 4.94
C ALA A 253 -33.39 -0.43 6.18
N LYS A 254 -33.26 -1.04 7.35
CA LYS A 254 -33.42 -0.42 8.67
C LYS A 254 -32.12 -0.37 9.44
N GLN A 255 -31.26 -1.38 9.25
CA GLN A 255 -29.99 -1.55 9.94
C GLN A 255 -28.80 -1.55 8.95
N PRO A 256 -28.68 -0.53 8.08
CA PRO A 256 -27.60 -0.47 7.11
C PRO A 256 -26.25 -0.15 7.76
N MET A 257 -25.16 -0.56 7.14
CA MET A 257 -23.81 -0.07 7.44
C MET A 257 -23.01 0.20 6.17
N ILE A 258 -21.95 1.02 6.29
CA ILE A 258 -20.98 1.23 5.21
C ILE A 258 -19.67 0.50 5.55
N VAL A 259 -19.13 -0.21 4.56
CA VAL A 259 -17.76 -0.74 4.59
C VAL A 259 -16.90 0.14 3.68
N ALA A 260 -16.07 1.00 4.28
CA ALA A 260 -15.21 1.94 3.57
C ALA A 260 -13.91 1.27 3.11
N GLY A 261 -13.72 1.22 1.80
CA GLY A 261 -12.52 0.71 1.13
C GLY A 261 -11.56 1.79 0.68
N GLY A 262 -10.39 1.39 0.17
CA GLY A 262 -9.40 2.33 -0.38
C GLY A 262 -9.92 3.16 -1.55
N GLY A 263 -10.94 2.68 -2.29
CA GLY A 263 -11.60 3.45 -3.34
C GLY A 263 -12.24 4.74 -2.84
N VAL A 264 -12.59 4.84 -1.55
CA VAL A 264 -13.04 6.11 -0.95
C VAL A 264 -11.92 7.14 -0.96
N LEU A 265 -10.72 6.75 -0.55
CA LEU A 265 -9.53 7.61 -0.55
C LEU A 265 -9.13 7.96 -1.98
N TYR A 266 -9.00 6.95 -2.85
CA TYR A 266 -8.56 7.15 -4.23
C TYR A 266 -9.57 7.98 -5.04
N GLY A 267 -10.87 7.83 -4.82
CA GLY A 267 -11.93 8.65 -5.44
C GLY A 267 -12.09 10.05 -4.85
N ARG A 268 -11.28 10.42 -3.83
CA ARG A 268 -11.43 11.65 -3.02
C ARG A 268 -12.86 11.80 -2.48
N ALA A 269 -13.44 10.69 -2.02
CA ALA A 269 -14.83 10.58 -1.61
C ALA A 269 -15.04 10.77 -0.10
N THR A 270 -14.03 11.17 0.66
CA THR A 270 -14.09 11.22 2.14
C THR A 270 -15.15 12.20 2.65
N ASP A 271 -15.26 13.38 2.03
CA ASP A 271 -16.29 14.36 2.38
C ASP A 271 -17.70 13.88 1.97
N ALA A 272 -17.81 13.24 0.80
CA ALA A 272 -19.06 12.65 0.33
C ALA A 272 -19.50 11.48 1.24
N LEU A 273 -18.57 10.65 1.67
CA LEU A 273 -18.79 9.56 2.63
C LEU A 273 -19.29 10.12 3.96
N LYS A 274 -18.59 11.10 4.53
CA LYS A 274 -18.99 11.73 5.80
C LYS A 274 -20.38 12.35 5.71
N ALA A 275 -20.63 13.14 4.65
CA ALA A 275 -21.92 13.77 4.42
C ALA A 275 -23.04 12.73 4.27
N PHE A 276 -22.80 11.65 3.51
CA PHE A 276 -23.77 10.57 3.33
C PHE A 276 -24.05 9.84 4.65
N ALA A 277 -23.01 9.39 5.36
CA ALA A 277 -23.13 8.69 6.64
C ALA A 277 -23.89 9.54 7.67
N THR A 278 -23.51 10.81 7.83
CA THR A 278 -24.16 11.73 8.79
C THR A 278 -25.61 12.03 8.42
N ARG A 279 -25.90 12.29 7.12
CA ARG A 279 -27.25 12.64 6.67
C ARG A 279 -28.26 11.51 6.92
N TYR A 280 -27.82 10.27 6.73
CA TYR A 280 -28.68 9.08 6.78
C TYR A 280 -28.53 8.27 8.08
N GLY A 281 -27.61 8.64 8.97
CA GLY A 281 -27.38 7.93 10.24
C GLY A 281 -26.75 6.54 10.07
N ILE A 282 -25.98 6.34 9.01
CA ILE A 282 -25.40 5.03 8.67
C ILE A 282 -24.01 4.90 9.30
N PRO A 283 -23.74 3.91 10.15
CA PRO A 283 -22.42 3.68 10.69
C PRO A 283 -21.42 3.22 9.64
N VAL A 284 -20.15 3.52 9.87
CA VAL A 284 -19.03 3.24 8.95
C VAL A 284 -18.02 2.36 9.66
N ALA A 285 -17.65 1.24 9.04
CA ALA A 285 -16.50 0.45 9.40
C ALA A 285 -15.46 0.48 8.27
N GLU A 286 -14.20 0.32 8.63
CA GLU A 286 -13.07 0.53 7.71
C GLU A 286 -12.37 -0.78 7.37
N THR A 287 -11.97 -0.90 6.11
CA THR A 287 -10.97 -1.89 5.70
C THR A 287 -9.56 -1.34 5.94
N GLN A 288 -8.54 -2.20 5.90
CA GLN A 288 -7.13 -1.79 5.93
C GLN A 288 -6.79 -0.68 4.93
N ALA A 289 -7.32 -0.79 3.70
CA ALA A 289 -7.08 0.19 2.65
C ALA A 289 -7.95 1.45 2.77
N GLY A 290 -9.09 1.36 3.47
CA GLY A 290 -10.03 2.47 3.66
C GLY A 290 -9.84 3.23 4.97
N LYS A 291 -9.05 2.71 5.91
CA LYS A 291 -8.77 3.37 7.18
C LYS A 291 -8.28 4.79 6.97
N SER A 292 -8.76 5.72 7.79
CA SER A 292 -8.63 7.19 7.66
C SER A 292 -9.55 7.86 6.64
N ALA A 293 -10.44 7.11 5.98
CA ALA A 293 -11.48 7.72 5.14
C ALA A 293 -12.48 8.54 5.95
N LEU A 294 -12.69 8.17 7.21
CA LEU A 294 -13.40 8.95 8.21
C LEU A 294 -12.47 9.19 9.40
N ALA A 295 -12.62 10.32 10.10
CA ALA A 295 -11.80 10.60 11.28
C ALA A 295 -12.09 9.56 12.38
N TRP A 296 -11.06 9.13 13.11
CA TRP A 296 -11.18 8.10 14.15
C TRP A 296 -12.15 8.47 15.29
N ASP A 297 -12.36 9.77 15.51
CA ASP A 297 -13.24 10.34 16.52
C ASP A 297 -14.63 10.72 16.00
N ASP A 298 -14.93 10.43 14.73
CA ASP A 298 -16.28 10.61 14.21
C ASP A 298 -17.28 9.70 14.96
N PRO A 299 -18.46 10.21 15.36
CA PRO A 299 -19.44 9.41 16.11
C PRO A 299 -19.92 8.16 15.38
N LEU A 300 -19.87 8.13 14.04
CA LEU A 300 -20.31 7.00 13.23
C LEU A 300 -19.16 6.07 12.80
N ASN A 301 -17.92 6.38 13.15
CA ASN A 301 -16.78 5.51 12.84
C ASN A 301 -16.66 4.39 13.88
N LEU A 302 -16.93 3.15 13.48
CA LEU A 302 -16.80 1.95 14.31
C LEU A 302 -15.36 1.40 14.36
N GLY A 303 -14.45 1.93 13.53
CA GLY A 303 -13.09 1.47 13.41
C GLY A 303 -12.93 0.30 12.45
N SER A 304 -11.97 -0.58 12.74
CA SER A 304 -11.59 -1.69 11.87
C SER A 304 -12.69 -2.76 11.75
N LEU A 305 -12.80 -3.39 10.58
CA LEU A 305 -13.73 -4.50 10.33
C LEU A 305 -13.01 -5.85 10.18
N GLY A 306 -13.71 -6.94 10.52
CA GLY A 306 -13.41 -8.31 10.15
C GLY A 306 -12.46 -9.04 11.10
N VAL A 307 -11.54 -9.85 10.58
CA VAL A 307 -10.57 -10.65 11.36
C VAL A 307 -9.73 -9.78 12.29
N THR A 308 -9.48 -8.53 11.90
CA THR A 308 -8.78 -7.51 12.71
C THR A 308 -9.74 -6.42 13.21
N GLY A 309 -11.04 -6.72 13.24
CA GLY A 309 -12.09 -5.76 13.51
C GLY A 309 -12.22 -5.41 14.98
N SER A 310 -12.77 -4.23 15.28
CA SER A 310 -13.21 -3.88 16.63
C SER A 310 -14.44 -4.70 17.02
N PRO A 311 -14.70 -4.94 18.33
CA PRO A 311 -15.91 -5.62 18.76
C PRO A 311 -17.18 -4.93 18.21
N GLY A 312 -17.23 -3.60 18.31
CA GLY A 312 -18.38 -2.81 17.86
C GLY A 312 -18.61 -2.87 16.36
N ALA A 313 -17.56 -2.84 15.54
CA ALA A 313 -17.67 -2.96 14.09
C ALA A 313 -18.20 -4.32 13.66
N ASN A 314 -17.67 -5.40 14.25
CA ASN A 314 -18.08 -6.76 13.91
C ASN A 314 -19.51 -7.06 14.41
N ASP A 315 -19.88 -6.64 15.61
CA ASP A 315 -21.25 -6.74 16.13
C ASP A 315 -22.27 -6.07 15.17
N ILE A 316 -21.97 -4.83 14.77
CA ILE A 316 -22.83 -4.06 13.88
C ILE A 316 -22.88 -4.69 12.48
N ALA A 317 -21.78 -5.25 11.99
CA ALA A 317 -21.77 -5.93 10.69
C ALA A 317 -22.56 -7.23 10.70
N HIS A 318 -22.42 -8.03 11.76
CA HIS A 318 -23.17 -9.26 11.94
C HIS A 318 -24.68 -9.03 12.09
N ASP A 319 -25.08 -7.89 12.64
CA ASP A 319 -26.50 -7.57 12.81
C ASP A 319 -27.07 -6.72 11.67
N ALA A 320 -26.26 -6.31 10.69
CA ALA A 320 -26.71 -5.46 9.59
C ALA A 320 -27.67 -6.21 8.64
N ASP A 321 -28.70 -5.52 8.15
CA ASP A 321 -29.60 -6.02 7.11
C ASP A 321 -29.12 -5.63 5.70
N CYS A 322 -28.31 -4.58 5.60
CA CYS A 322 -27.73 -4.09 4.36
C CYS A 322 -26.30 -3.58 4.56
N VAL A 323 -25.39 -4.03 3.69
CA VAL A 323 -23.99 -3.58 3.67
C VAL A 323 -23.72 -2.79 2.40
N LEU A 324 -23.41 -1.51 2.55
CA LEU A 324 -22.94 -0.65 1.47
C LEU A 324 -21.40 -0.75 1.38
N ALA A 325 -20.91 -1.59 0.49
CA ALA A 325 -19.49 -1.84 0.28
C ALA A 325 -18.90 -0.80 -0.69
N VAL A 326 -18.30 0.26 -0.15
CA VAL A 326 -17.87 1.42 -0.94
C VAL A 326 -16.37 1.39 -1.24
N GLY A 327 -16.01 1.17 -2.50
CA GLY A 327 -14.63 1.20 -2.98
C GLY A 327 -13.74 0.12 -2.35
N THR A 328 -14.34 -1.01 -1.94
CA THR A 328 -13.65 -2.10 -1.25
C THR A 328 -13.56 -3.35 -2.13
N ARG A 329 -12.53 -4.17 -1.89
CA ARG A 329 -12.32 -5.47 -2.55
C ARG A 329 -12.97 -6.62 -1.79
N LEU A 330 -13.58 -6.37 -0.62
CA LEU A 330 -14.18 -7.37 0.26
C LEU A 330 -13.28 -8.60 0.42
N GLN A 331 -12.05 -8.37 0.92
CA GLN A 331 -11.08 -9.45 1.15
C GLN A 331 -11.53 -10.34 2.31
N ASP A 332 -10.97 -11.55 2.38
CA ASP A 332 -11.15 -12.53 3.45
C ASP A 332 -11.05 -11.94 4.86
N PHE A 333 -10.04 -11.08 5.11
CA PHE A 333 -9.89 -10.40 6.40
C PHE A 333 -11.04 -9.43 6.69
N THR A 334 -11.56 -8.74 5.68
CA THR A 334 -12.69 -7.80 5.84
C THR A 334 -14.00 -8.53 6.07
N THR A 335 -14.19 -9.68 5.43
CA THR A 335 -15.48 -10.39 5.40
C THR A 335 -15.56 -11.50 6.43
N GLY A 336 -14.48 -11.71 7.20
CA GLY A 336 -14.39 -12.84 8.11
C GLY A 336 -14.45 -14.16 7.35
N SER A 337 -13.72 -14.28 6.24
CA SER A 337 -13.79 -15.44 5.34
C SER A 337 -15.22 -15.74 4.85
N ASN A 338 -15.95 -14.66 4.54
CA ASN A 338 -17.35 -14.64 4.13
C ASN A 338 -18.34 -15.16 5.18
N THR A 339 -18.07 -14.90 6.47
CA THR A 339 -18.97 -15.28 7.58
C THR A 339 -19.48 -14.10 8.40
N LEU A 340 -18.95 -12.89 8.20
CA LEU A 340 -19.24 -11.77 9.10
C LEU A 340 -20.64 -11.17 8.92
N PHE A 341 -21.18 -11.15 7.70
CA PHE A 341 -22.46 -10.51 7.39
C PHE A 341 -23.24 -11.32 6.34
N THR A 342 -23.34 -12.63 6.54
CA THR A 342 -23.98 -13.57 5.61
C THR A 342 -25.47 -13.28 5.41
N GLN A 343 -26.13 -12.75 6.43
CA GLN A 343 -27.54 -12.35 6.41
C GLN A 343 -27.82 -11.03 5.67
N ALA A 344 -26.78 -10.21 5.43
CA ALA A 344 -26.97 -8.86 4.90
C ALA A 344 -27.09 -8.83 3.37
N GLN A 345 -27.97 -7.98 2.87
CA GLN A 345 -27.97 -7.62 1.45
C GLN A 345 -26.77 -6.71 1.14
N VAL A 346 -25.91 -7.11 0.20
CA VAL A 346 -24.72 -6.33 -0.15
C VAL A 346 -24.96 -5.45 -1.38
N ILE A 347 -24.60 -4.18 -1.30
CA ILE A 347 -24.51 -3.25 -2.44
C ILE A 347 -23.03 -2.93 -2.66
N GLY A 348 -22.47 -3.39 -3.79
CA GLY A 348 -21.07 -3.21 -4.16
C GLY A 348 -20.85 -1.98 -5.03
N ILE A 349 -20.36 -0.89 -4.43
CA ILE A 349 -19.98 0.32 -5.16
C ILE A 349 -18.49 0.26 -5.51
N ASN A 350 -18.14 0.07 -6.77
CA ASN A 350 -16.73 0.01 -7.17
C ASN A 350 -16.50 0.48 -8.61
N ALA A 351 -15.35 1.12 -8.86
CA ALA A 351 -14.98 1.56 -10.20
C ALA A 351 -14.70 0.38 -11.14
N ASN A 352 -14.25 -0.76 -10.58
CA ASN A 352 -13.97 -1.98 -11.33
C ASN A 352 -15.09 -3.03 -11.11
N ALA A 353 -15.64 -3.56 -12.21
CA ALA A 353 -16.65 -4.60 -12.20
C ALA A 353 -16.25 -5.86 -11.40
N PHE A 354 -15.00 -6.33 -11.54
CA PHE A 354 -14.47 -7.51 -10.83
C PHE A 354 -14.59 -7.40 -9.31
N ASP A 355 -14.37 -6.20 -8.77
CA ASP A 355 -14.49 -5.97 -7.33
C ASP A 355 -15.95 -5.67 -6.93
N ALA A 356 -16.77 -5.11 -7.83
CA ALA A 356 -18.19 -4.84 -7.57
C ALA A 356 -19.08 -6.09 -7.50
N ILE A 357 -18.78 -7.14 -8.28
CA ILE A 357 -19.59 -8.38 -8.36
C ILE A 357 -19.50 -9.31 -7.13
N LYS A 358 -18.61 -8.99 -6.18
CA LYS A 358 -18.32 -9.87 -5.04
C LYS A 358 -19.53 -9.96 -4.11
N HIS A 359 -19.58 -11.03 -3.31
CA HIS A 359 -20.67 -11.29 -2.35
C HIS A 359 -22.07 -11.41 -2.96
N ARG A 360 -22.18 -11.71 -4.27
CA ARG A 360 -23.48 -11.78 -4.97
C ARG A 360 -24.31 -10.49 -4.76
N GLY A 361 -23.64 -9.35 -4.56
CA GLY A 361 -24.28 -8.09 -4.22
C GLY A 361 -24.91 -7.40 -5.43
N CYS A 362 -25.80 -6.44 -5.17
CA CYS A 362 -26.25 -5.46 -6.15
C CYS A 362 -25.07 -4.60 -6.59
N ILE A 363 -24.83 -4.52 -7.89
CA ILE A 363 -23.65 -3.87 -8.46
C ILE A 363 -23.96 -2.40 -8.70
N VAL A 364 -23.05 -1.52 -8.27
CA VAL A 364 -22.99 -0.11 -8.70
C VAL A 364 -21.58 0.17 -9.21
N GLN A 365 -21.39 0.03 -10.52
CA GLN A 365 -20.10 0.19 -11.18
C GLN A 365 -19.79 1.68 -11.38
N ALA A 366 -19.22 2.30 -10.36
CA ALA A 366 -19.00 3.74 -10.33
C ALA A 366 -17.80 4.13 -9.45
N ASP A 367 -17.27 5.32 -9.70
CA ASP A 367 -16.44 6.01 -8.72
C ASP A 367 -17.19 6.22 -7.39
N ALA A 368 -16.51 5.98 -6.27
CA ALA A 368 -17.11 6.06 -4.94
C ALA A 368 -17.75 7.43 -4.65
N ARG A 369 -17.10 8.53 -5.05
CA ARG A 369 -17.61 9.89 -4.81
C ARG A 369 -18.86 10.13 -5.65
N LEU A 370 -18.81 9.78 -6.93
CA LEU A 370 -19.92 9.98 -7.86
C LEU A 370 -21.15 9.16 -7.45
N ALA A 371 -20.96 7.91 -7.02
CA ALA A 371 -22.03 7.05 -6.54
C ALA A 371 -22.70 7.60 -5.27
N LEU A 372 -21.91 7.98 -4.26
CA LEU A 372 -22.45 8.52 -3.00
C LEU A 372 -23.26 9.81 -3.23
N ILE A 373 -22.78 10.69 -4.11
CA ILE A 373 -23.52 11.90 -4.50
C ILE A 373 -24.83 11.54 -5.20
N ALA A 374 -24.79 10.63 -6.18
CA ALA A 374 -25.96 10.22 -6.94
C ALA A 374 -27.02 9.54 -6.04
N LEU A 375 -26.60 8.64 -5.15
CA LEU A 375 -27.48 8.02 -4.16
C LEU A 375 -28.09 9.09 -3.24
N SER A 376 -27.28 10.01 -2.69
CA SER A 376 -27.79 11.04 -1.79
C SER A 376 -28.83 11.95 -2.44
N SER A 377 -28.70 12.23 -3.74
CA SER A 377 -29.67 13.06 -4.47
C SER A 377 -31.06 12.41 -4.64
N ARG A 378 -31.16 11.09 -4.43
CA ARG A 378 -32.39 10.31 -4.69
C ARG A 378 -32.95 9.59 -3.45
N LEU A 379 -32.25 9.66 -2.33
CA LEU A 379 -32.61 9.02 -1.08
C LEU A 379 -33.26 10.01 -0.09
N GLU A 380 -34.06 10.96 -0.60
CA GLU A 380 -34.70 11.98 0.24
C GLU A 380 -35.73 11.37 1.20
N GLY A 381 -35.78 11.89 2.43
CA GLY A 381 -36.73 11.47 3.47
C GLY A 381 -36.42 10.15 4.16
N TRP A 382 -35.55 9.31 3.60
CA TRP A 382 -35.12 8.07 4.25
C TRP A 382 -33.96 8.31 5.22
N ARG A 383 -33.88 7.50 6.28
CA ARG A 383 -32.77 7.39 7.24
C ARG A 383 -32.72 5.96 7.79
N ALA A 384 -31.56 5.53 8.26
CA ALA A 384 -31.46 4.34 9.09
C ALA A 384 -32.32 4.48 10.36
N ASP A 385 -32.67 3.35 10.97
CA ASP A 385 -33.41 3.33 12.23
C ASP A 385 -32.64 4.12 13.32
N ALA A 386 -33.32 5.00 14.04
CA ALA A 386 -32.68 5.86 15.04
C ALA A 386 -32.05 5.06 16.20
N ALA A 387 -32.64 3.93 16.58
CA ALA A 387 -32.08 3.04 17.59
C ALA A 387 -30.82 2.33 17.06
N TRP A 388 -30.79 1.99 15.77
CA TRP A 388 -29.60 1.45 15.11
C TRP A 388 -28.44 2.44 15.12
N THR A 389 -28.68 3.67 14.67
CA THR A 389 -27.67 4.74 14.70
C THR A 389 -27.15 4.98 16.12
N SER A 390 -28.05 5.03 17.11
CA SER A 390 -27.68 5.26 18.51
C SER A 390 -26.81 4.13 19.07
N ARG A 391 -27.17 2.87 18.79
CA ARG A 391 -26.37 1.70 19.17
C ARG A 391 -24.97 1.76 18.55
N ALA A 392 -24.86 2.13 17.27
CA ALA A 392 -23.57 2.23 16.61
C ALA A 392 -22.69 3.35 17.20
N GLN A 393 -23.27 4.52 17.53
CA GLN A 393 -22.54 5.60 18.20
C GLN A 393 -22.03 5.19 19.59
N GLN A 394 -22.85 4.44 20.35
CA GLN A 394 -22.43 3.87 21.63
C GLN A 394 -21.25 2.91 21.43
N ARG A 395 -21.35 1.96 20.49
CA ARG A 395 -20.27 1.02 20.17
C ARG A 395 -18.98 1.72 19.74
N ALA A 396 -19.07 2.78 18.94
CA ALA A 396 -17.93 3.60 18.54
C ALA A 396 -17.29 4.30 19.76
N GLY A 397 -18.10 4.82 20.69
CA GLY A 397 -17.63 5.39 21.96
C GLY A 397 -16.90 4.38 22.84
N GLU A 398 -17.54 3.23 23.09
CA GLU A 398 -16.97 2.11 23.86
C GLU A 398 -15.61 1.66 23.28
N TRP A 399 -15.52 1.55 21.95
CA TRP A 399 -14.26 1.18 21.30
C TRP A 399 -13.16 2.24 21.50
N ARG A 400 -13.47 3.53 21.40
CA ARG A 400 -12.50 4.60 21.66
C ARG A 400 -11.96 4.56 23.09
N ASP A 401 -12.81 4.25 24.06
CA ASP A 401 -12.44 4.10 25.46
C ASP A 401 -11.54 2.87 25.68
N ILE A 402 -11.84 1.75 25.01
CA ILE A 402 -10.99 0.55 25.02
C ILE A 402 -9.61 0.88 24.43
N VAL A 403 -9.55 1.52 23.25
CA VAL A 403 -8.27 1.94 22.64
C VAL A 403 -7.50 2.86 23.58
N GLN A 404 -8.18 3.81 24.24
CA GLN A 404 -7.54 4.69 25.22
C GLN A 404 -6.92 3.87 26.37
N LYS A 405 -7.66 2.91 26.93
CA LYS A 405 -7.17 2.06 28.01
C LYS A 405 -5.96 1.21 27.58
N LEU A 406 -6.07 0.52 26.44
CA LEU A 406 -5.02 -0.38 25.93
C LEU A 406 -3.72 0.37 25.66
N THR A 407 -3.83 1.51 24.98
CA THR A 407 -2.64 2.30 24.58
C THR A 407 -1.99 3.05 25.75
N HIS A 408 -2.65 3.14 26.91
CA HIS A 408 -2.16 3.83 28.12
C HIS A 408 -1.94 2.88 29.31
N ALA A 409 -1.97 1.57 29.07
CA ALA A 409 -1.80 0.59 30.13
C ALA A 409 -0.39 0.67 30.76
N PRO A 410 -0.28 0.57 32.11
CA PRO A 410 1.02 0.49 32.76
C PRO A 410 1.68 -0.85 32.44
N GLN A 411 2.98 -0.82 32.15
CA GLN A 411 3.79 -2.03 31.93
C GLN A 411 4.30 -2.59 33.26
N ASP A 412 3.38 -2.80 34.20
CA ASP A 412 3.64 -3.42 35.49
C ASP A 412 2.47 -4.36 35.82
N VAL A 413 2.77 -5.65 35.98
CA VAL A 413 1.80 -6.66 36.39
C VAL A 413 2.26 -7.24 37.72
N ALA A 414 1.50 -6.95 38.79
CA ALA A 414 1.76 -7.44 40.14
C ALA A 414 3.17 -7.10 40.67
N GLY A 415 3.68 -5.89 40.37
CA GLY A 415 5.01 -5.42 40.82
C GLY A 415 6.16 -5.94 39.95
N LYS A 416 5.86 -6.60 38.83
CA LYS A 416 6.86 -7.08 37.87
C LYS A 416 6.74 -6.31 36.57
N ARG A 417 7.87 -5.76 36.12
CA ARG A 417 8.00 -5.16 34.78
C ARG A 417 7.78 -6.25 33.74
N VAL A 418 6.82 -6.03 32.85
CA VAL A 418 6.59 -6.87 31.66
C VAL A 418 7.13 -6.16 30.43
N LEU A 419 7.55 -6.93 29.41
CA LEU A 419 7.92 -6.35 28.13
C LEU A 419 6.69 -5.71 27.47
N PRO A 420 6.83 -4.54 26.83
CA PRO A 420 5.73 -3.94 26.08
C PRO A 420 5.32 -4.83 24.89
N TYR A 421 4.10 -4.64 24.39
CA TYR A 421 3.65 -5.22 23.12
C TYR A 421 3.18 -4.10 22.18
N ASP A 422 2.68 -4.46 20.99
CA ASP A 422 2.35 -3.51 19.93
C ASP A 422 1.49 -2.32 20.39
N ALA A 423 0.44 -2.53 21.21
CA ALA A 423 -0.44 -1.45 21.66
C ALA A 423 0.26 -0.39 22.49
N ASP A 424 1.23 -0.79 23.32
CA ASP A 424 1.99 0.12 24.18
C ASP A 424 2.89 1.02 23.33
N VAL A 425 3.53 0.42 22.32
CA VAL A 425 4.40 1.11 21.37
C VAL A 425 3.57 2.06 20.49
N ILE A 426 2.43 1.60 19.96
CA ILE A 426 1.50 2.44 19.18
C ILE A 426 1.04 3.64 20.03
N GLY A 427 0.67 3.41 21.29
CA GLY A 427 0.27 4.45 22.23
C GLY A 427 1.36 5.48 22.49
N ALA A 428 2.57 5.02 22.77
CA ALA A 428 3.74 5.87 23.00
C ALA A 428 4.08 6.75 21.80
N VAL A 429 4.07 6.14 20.61
CA VAL A 429 4.30 6.85 19.33
C VAL A 429 3.22 7.91 19.11
N GLN A 430 1.94 7.58 19.27
CA GLN A 430 0.83 8.54 19.13
C GLN A 430 0.94 9.68 20.14
N ARG A 431 1.25 9.40 21.40
CA ARG A 431 1.38 10.43 22.45
C ARG A 431 2.60 11.34 22.29
N SER A 432 3.60 10.93 21.50
CA SER A 432 4.81 11.74 21.31
C SER A 432 4.57 13.09 20.63
N SER A 433 3.38 13.35 20.08
CA SER A 433 2.96 14.67 19.62
C SER A 433 1.44 14.84 19.75
N THR A 434 1.00 16.03 20.12
CA THR A 434 -0.44 16.38 20.11
C THR A 434 -1.03 16.40 18.71
N ARG A 435 -0.18 16.47 17.67
CA ARG A 435 -0.57 16.45 16.26
C ARG A 435 -0.42 15.09 15.61
N SER A 436 -0.02 14.03 16.32
CA SER A 436 0.23 12.72 15.70
C SER A 436 -0.99 12.19 14.92
N THR A 437 -2.20 12.40 15.44
CA THR A 437 -3.44 11.94 14.79
C THR A 437 -3.67 12.59 13.43
N THR A 438 -3.18 13.81 13.19
CA THR A 438 -3.37 14.55 11.94
C THR A 438 -2.12 14.59 11.08
N ASP A 439 -0.95 14.83 11.66
CA ASP A 439 0.26 15.16 10.92
C ASP A 439 1.07 13.93 10.56
N ASP A 440 1.04 12.87 11.39
CA ASP A 440 1.84 11.67 11.14
C ASP A 440 1.21 10.80 10.04
N ILE A 441 2.06 10.13 9.27
CA ILE A 441 1.70 8.99 8.42
C ILE A 441 2.33 7.76 9.04
N VAL A 442 1.52 6.81 9.53
CA VAL A 442 2.05 5.50 9.92
C VAL A 442 2.22 4.63 8.68
N VAL A 443 3.38 3.98 8.57
CA VAL A 443 3.71 3.06 7.48
C VAL A 443 4.03 1.68 8.07
N CYS A 444 3.41 0.64 7.52
CA CYS A 444 3.65 -0.75 7.88
C CYS A 444 3.23 -1.68 6.72
N ALA A 445 3.52 -2.98 6.79
CA ALA A 445 3.07 -3.93 5.78
C ALA A 445 2.74 -5.33 6.30
N ALA A 446 3.51 -5.88 7.23
CA ALA A 446 3.35 -7.30 7.60
C ALA A 446 3.52 -7.58 9.10
N GLY A 447 3.13 -8.79 9.50
CA GLY A 447 3.24 -9.30 10.88
C GLY A 447 2.03 -8.98 11.75
N THR A 448 2.26 -8.83 13.06
CA THR A 448 1.24 -8.44 14.04
C THR A 448 0.77 -6.99 13.84
N LEU A 449 1.72 -6.12 13.50
CA LEU A 449 1.53 -4.67 13.43
C LEU A 449 0.37 -4.24 12.52
N PRO A 450 0.14 -4.80 11.30
CA PRO A 450 -1.03 -4.46 10.52
C PRO A 450 -2.36 -4.67 11.26
N ALA A 451 -2.50 -5.75 12.04
CA ALA A 451 -3.71 -6.00 12.83
C ALA A 451 -3.85 -4.97 13.96
N GLU A 452 -2.78 -4.74 14.71
CA GLU A 452 -2.76 -3.81 15.85
C GLU A 452 -2.93 -2.36 15.41
N LEU A 453 -2.28 -1.94 14.32
CA LEU A 453 -2.44 -0.61 13.74
C LEU A 453 -3.85 -0.40 13.18
N HIS A 454 -4.47 -1.41 12.58
CA HIS A 454 -5.84 -1.31 12.09
C HIS A 454 -6.81 -1.02 13.24
N LYS A 455 -6.66 -1.75 14.35
CA LYS A 455 -7.44 -1.58 15.59
C LYS A 455 -7.14 -0.25 16.29
N LEU A 456 -5.87 0.08 16.51
CA LEU A 456 -5.44 1.02 17.54
C LEU A 456 -4.92 2.37 17.02
N TRP A 457 -4.46 2.45 15.76
CA TRP A 457 -3.96 3.72 15.23
C TRP A 457 -5.11 4.71 15.02
N ARG A 458 -5.05 5.84 15.71
CA ARG A 458 -5.99 6.95 15.58
C ARG A 458 -5.57 7.85 14.42
N ALA A 459 -6.23 7.68 13.28
CA ALA A 459 -6.05 8.51 12.09
C ALA A 459 -7.14 9.60 12.03
N GLY A 460 -6.74 10.86 12.16
CA GLY A 460 -7.63 12.02 12.16
C GLY A 460 -7.90 12.62 10.79
N ARG A 461 -7.13 12.24 9.76
CA ARG A 461 -7.35 12.71 8.39
C ARG A 461 -6.96 11.68 7.32
N PRO A 462 -7.51 11.79 6.10
CA PRO A 462 -7.16 10.92 4.99
C PRO A 462 -5.65 10.84 4.74
N GLY A 463 -5.14 9.62 4.58
CA GLY A 463 -3.72 9.37 4.31
C GLY A 463 -2.82 9.48 5.53
N ALA A 464 -3.36 9.52 6.76
CA ALA A 464 -2.57 9.32 7.99
C ALA A 464 -2.28 7.83 8.29
N TYR A 465 -2.88 6.92 7.51
CA TYR A 465 -2.70 5.48 7.61
C TYR A 465 -2.21 4.90 6.28
N HIS A 466 -0.97 4.41 6.24
CA HIS A 466 -0.33 3.87 5.04
C HIS A 466 0.17 2.45 5.28
N VAL A 467 -0.75 1.53 5.56
CA VAL A 467 -0.40 0.11 5.72
C VAL A 467 -0.65 -0.66 4.43
N GLU A 468 0.36 -1.35 3.93
CA GLU A 468 0.23 -2.29 2.81
C GLU A 468 -0.20 -3.65 3.35
N TYR A 469 -1.48 -3.97 3.31
CA TYR A 469 -2.00 -5.27 3.77
C TYR A 469 -2.89 -5.94 2.73
N GLY A 470 -2.64 -5.63 1.45
CA GLY A 470 -3.32 -6.26 0.34
C GLY A 470 -2.60 -7.54 -0.11
N TYR A 471 -1.26 -7.44 -0.18
CA TYR A 471 -0.35 -8.54 -0.51
C TYR A 471 0.49 -8.98 0.71
N SER A 472 0.49 -8.18 1.80
CA SER A 472 1.20 -8.46 3.06
C SER A 472 2.70 -8.67 2.82
N CYS A 473 3.30 -7.76 2.06
CA CYS A 473 4.68 -7.90 1.60
C CYS A 473 5.66 -7.37 2.64
N MET A 474 6.31 -8.28 3.37
CA MET A 474 7.46 -7.94 4.22
C MET A 474 8.56 -7.24 3.39
N GLY A 475 9.27 -6.31 4.04
CA GLY A 475 10.29 -5.46 3.42
C GLY A 475 9.72 -4.22 2.70
N TYR A 476 8.40 -4.01 2.70
CA TYR A 476 7.79 -2.78 2.17
C TYR A 476 8.00 -1.58 3.09
N GLU A 477 8.14 -1.76 4.40
CA GLU A 477 7.94 -0.73 5.42
C GLU A 477 8.90 0.46 5.28
N ILE A 478 10.20 0.20 5.20
CA ILE A 478 11.22 1.27 5.13
C ILE A 478 11.22 1.93 3.74
N ALA A 479 11.19 1.13 2.68
CA ALA A 479 11.12 1.63 1.30
C ALA A 479 9.80 2.40 1.04
N GLY A 480 8.69 1.88 1.55
CA GLY A 480 7.39 2.53 1.51
C GLY A 480 7.36 3.81 2.33
N GLY A 481 8.06 3.84 3.47
CA GLY A 481 8.30 5.05 4.25
C GLY A 481 9.00 6.13 3.43
N LEU A 482 10.08 5.76 2.74
CA LEU A 482 10.78 6.67 1.83
C LEU A 482 9.83 7.22 0.75
N GLY A 483 9.06 6.37 0.08
CA GLY A 483 8.10 6.79 -0.93
C GLY A 483 7.01 7.73 -0.40
N ALA A 484 6.45 7.43 0.77
CA ALA A 484 5.48 8.28 1.44
C ALA A 484 6.07 9.65 1.82
N LYS A 485 7.34 9.68 2.28
CA LYS A 485 8.04 10.93 2.63
C LYS A 485 8.34 11.78 1.40
N LEU A 486 8.69 11.16 0.27
CA LEU A 486 8.87 11.88 -1.00
C LEU A 486 7.55 12.49 -1.50
N ALA A 487 6.42 11.83 -1.24
CA ALA A 487 5.10 12.35 -1.60
C ALA A 487 4.59 13.46 -0.65
N ARG A 488 4.92 13.34 0.64
CA ARG A 488 4.47 14.23 1.74
C ARG A 488 5.66 14.71 2.57
N PRO A 489 6.56 15.53 1.99
CA PRO A 489 7.79 15.97 2.67
C PRO A 489 7.50 16.76 3.96
N GLU A 490 6.35 17.41 4.05
CA GLU A 490 5.89 18.21 5.20
C GLU A 490 5.40 17.39 6.40
N ARG A 491 5.11 16.09 6.21
CA ARG A 491 4.55 15.22 7.25
C ARG A 491 5.63 14.38 7.91
N GLU A 492 5.42 14.05 9.19
CA GLU A 492 6.24 13.04 9.86
C GLU A 492 5.83 11.65 9.37
N VAL A 493 6.78 10.87 8.87
CA VAL A 493 6.53 9.50 8.40
C VAL A 493 7.10 8.54 9.43
N ILE A 494 6.21 7.81 10.09
CA ILE A 494 6.53 6.87 11.15
C ILE A 494 6.44 5.45 10.58
N VAL A 495 7.58 4.82 10.36
CA VAL A 495 7.67 3.43 9.90
C VAL A 495 7.65 2.53 11.13
N MET A 496 6.60 1.75 11.31
CA MET A 496 6.52 0.73 12.35
C MET A 496 6.80 -0.63 11.73
N VAL A 497 7.84 -1.32 12.19
CA VAL A 497 8.36 -2.52 11.55
C VAL A 497 8.81 -3.55 12.59
N GLY A 498 8.49 -4.82 12.36
CA GLY A 498 9.03 -5.93 13.18
C GLY A 498 10.45 -6.29 12.76
N ASP A 499 11.23 -6.89 13.67
CA ASP A 499 12.61 -7.33 13.44
C ASP A 499 12.77 -8.19 12.18
N GLY A 500 11.89 -9.17 11.96
CA GLY A 500 11.93 -10.02 10.77
C GLY A 500 11.78 -9.26 9.46
N SER A 501 10.85 -8.29 9.38
CA SER A 501 10.64 -7.49 8.17
C SER A 501 11.77 -6.49 7.93
N TYR A 502 12.31 -5.91 9.02
CA TYR A 502 13.50 -5.07 8.96
C TYR A 502 14.70 -5.82 8.35
N LEU A 503 14.92 -7.07 8.77
CA LEU A 503 16.02 -7.88 8.26
C LEU A 503 15.88 -8.26 6.79
N MET A 504 14.66 -8.26 6.24
CA MET A 504 14.46 -8.49 4.81
C MET A 504 14.94 -7.30 3.95
N MET A 505 14.58 -6.07 4.32
CA MET A 505 14.86 -4.89 3.47
C MET A 505 15.05 -3.60 4.30
N ASN A 506 16.29 -3.37 4.76
CA ASN A 506 16.67 -2.21 5.59
C ASN A 506 17.55 -1.18 4.86
N SER A 507 18.12 -1.53 3.70
CA SER A 507 19.13 -0.72 3.02
C SER A 507 18.64 0.68 2.61
N GLU A 508 17.32 0.87 2.47
CA GLU A 508 16.74 2.18 2.14
C GLU A 508 16.79 3.20 3.28
N ILE A 509 17.28 2.81 4.47
CA ILE A 509 17.75 3.77 5.47
C ILE A 509 18.87 4.63 4.86
N ALA A 510 19.84 4.04 4.17
CA ALA A 510 20.92 4.77 3.52
C ALA A 510 20.40 5.72 2.43
N THR A 511 19.42 5.26 1.64
CA THR A 511 18.77 6.10 0.61
C THR A 511 18.02 7.27 1.24
N SER A 512 17.28 7.05 2.33
CA SER A 512 16.56 8.12 3.04
C SER A 512 17.52 9.20 3.56
N VAL A 513 18.69 8.80 4.08
CA VAL A 513 19.74 9.70 4.55
C VAL A 513 20.37 10.45 3.37
N MET A 514 20.71 9.75 2.29
CA MET A 514 21.27 10.33 1.07
C MET A 514 20.37 11.43 0.48
N LEU A 515 19.05 11.20 0.48
CA LEU A 515 18.07 12.15 -0.05
C LEU A 515 17.65 13.24 0.95
N GLY A 516 18.05 13.14 2.21
CA GLY A 516 17.48 13.98 3.29
C GLY A 516 15.99 13.74 3.53
N ALA A 517 15.44 12.63 3.03
CA ALA A 517 14.05 12.23 3.20
C ALA A 517 13.86 11.54 4.56
N LYS A 518 13.92 12.34 5.63
CA LYS A 518 13.87 11.86 7.02
C LYS A 518 12.67 10.93 7.27
N LEU A 519 12.96 9.76 7.84
CA LEU A 519 11.98 8.82 8.41
C LEU A 519 12.19 8.70 9.92
N ILE A 520 11.12 8.39 10.66
CA ILE A 520 11.23 7.86 12.03
C ILE A 520 10.88 6.38 11.94
N VAL A 521 11.86 5.50 12.20
CA VAL A 521 11.69 4.05 12.15
C VAL A 521 11.60 3.52 13.58
N VAL A 522 10.52 2.83 13.91
CA VAL A 522 10.32 2.18 15.20
C VAL A 522 10.34 0.67 14.98
N VAL A 523 11.43 0.02 15.41
CA VAL A 523 11.61 -1.42 15.33
C VAL A 523 11.08 -2.07 16.60
N LEU A 524 10.10 -2.97 16.44
CA LEU A 524 9.60 -3.81 17.52
C LEU A 524 10.33 -5.16 17.43
N ASP A 525 11.32 -5.36 18.30
CA ASP A 525 12.11 -6.60 18.34
C ASP A 525 11.43 -7.63 19.24
N ASN A 526 10.77 -8.61 18.62
CA ASN A 526 10.19 -9.76 19.32
C ASN A 526 10.92 -11.07 19.02
N ARG A 527 12.08 -11.01 18.35
CA ARG A 527 13.02 -12.13 18.11
C ARG A 527 12.44 -13.24 17.25
N GLY A 528 11.70 -12.89 16.21
CA GLY A 528 11.23 -13.82 15.19
C GLY A 528 9.90 -13.45 14.55
N TYR A 529 9.21 -14.47 14.06
CA TYR A 529 7.91 -14.35 13.41
C TYR A 529 6.77 -14.60 14.39
N GLY A 530 6.65 -13.75 15.43
CA GLY A 530 5.67 -13.92 16.52
C GLY A 530 4.22 -14.09 16.05
N CYS A 531 3.80 -13.34 15.02
CA CYS A 531 2.46 -13.50 14.43
C CYS A 531 2.20 -14.92 13.88
N ILE A 532 3.19 -15.49 13.20
CA ILE A 532 3.07 -16.83 12.61
C ILE A 532 3.23 -17.90 13.70
N ALA A 533 4.06 -17.67 14.71
CA ALA A 533 4.16 -18.54 15.89
C ALA A 533 2.81 -18.68 16.60
N ARG A 534 2.07 -17.57 16.77
CA ARG A 534 0.72 -17.59 17.37
C ARG A 534 -0.29 -18.30 16.47
N LEU A 535 -0.27 -18.05 15.15
CA LEU A 535 -1.15 -18.74 14.22
C LEU A 535 -0.91 -20.25 14.19
N GLN A 536 0.36 -20.68 14.17
CA GLN A 536 0.76 -22.08 14.23
C GLN A 536 0.18 -22.78 15.46
N GLN A 537 0.24 -22.13 16.62
CA GLN A 537 -0.32 -22.64 17.87
C GLN A 537 -1.85 -22.60 17.89
N ALA A 538 -2.48 -21.57 17.31
CA ALA A 538 -3.93 -21.48 17.17
C ALA A 538 -4.50 -22.63 16.31
N CYS A 539 -3.74 -23.12 15.32
CA CYS A 539 -4.06 -24.33 14.55
C CYS A 539 -3.73 -25.64 15.30
N GLY A 540 -3.38 -25.57 16.59
CA GLY A 540 -3.04 -26.72 17.43
C GLY A 540 -1.63 -27.30 17.21
N GLY A 541 -0.80 -26.63 16.39
CA GLY A 541 0.59 -27.00 16.14
C GLY A 541 1.49 -26.72 17.35
N ALA A 542 2.66 -27.37 17.38
CA ALA A 542 3.72 -26.98 18.31
C ALA A 542 4.47 -25.74 17.81
N PRO A 543 5.04 -24.92 18.71
CA PRO A 543 5.98 -23.88 18.31
C PRO A 543 7.17 -24.53 17.60
N PHE A 544 7.47 -24.08 16.38
CA PHE A 544 8.57 -24.57 15.57
C PHE A 544 8.94 -23.57 14.47
N ASN A 545 10.24 -23.25 14.34
CA ASN A 545 10.83 -22.51 13.22
C ASN A 545 10.25 -21.10 12.96
N ASN A 546 9.60 -20.50 13.96
CA ASN A 546 9.05 -19.13 13.88
C ASN A 546 9.80 -18.16 14.79
N MET A 547 10.04 -18.53 16.05
CA MET A 547 10.91 -17.76 16.95
C MET A 547 12.35 -18.24 16.80
N PHE A 548 13.35 -17.37 17.04
CA PHE A 548 14.75 -17.79 16.97
C PHE A 548 15.08 -18.96 17.91
N ASP A 549 14.44 -19.02 19.07
CA ASP A 549 14.57 -20.12 20.04
C ASP A 549 14.04 -21.46 19.51
N ASP A 550 13.11 -21.43 18.55
CA ASP A 550 12.50 -22.62 17.94
C ASP A 550 13.23 -23.09 16.67
N CYS A 551 14.27 -22.37 16.24
CA CYS A 551 15.04 -22.66 15.02
C CYS A 551 16.22 -23.61 15.30
N VAL A 552 16.73 -24.25 14.26
CA VAL A 552 18.00 -25.00 14.35
C VAL A 552 19.14 -24.01 14.57
N GLN A 553 19.83 -24.13 15.72
CA GLN A 553 20.94 -23.26 16.08
C GLN A 553 22.29 -23.98 15.95
N GLY A 554 23.28 -23.27 15.41
CA GLY A 554 24.68 -23.70 15.46
C GLY A 554 25.31 -23.43 16.84
N ALA A 555 26.60 -23.74 17.01
CA ALA A 555 27.32 -23.52 18.27
C ALA A 555 27.21 -22.09 18.86
N PRO A 556 27.15 -21.00 18.05
CA PRO A 556 26.98 -19.65 18.57
C PRO A 556 25.57 -19.31 19.09
N GLY A 557 24.56 -20.14 18.84
CA GLY A 557 23.16 -19.85 19.19
C GLY A 557 22.48 -18.83 18.24
N ALA A 558 21.31 -18.35 18.66
CA ALA A 558 20.59 -17.27 17.97
C ALA A 558 21.36 -15.94 18.01
N PRO A 559 21.34 -15.14 16.94
CA PRO A 559 22.03 -13.86 16.91
C PRO A 559 21.33 -12.82 17.79
N HIS A 560 22.10 -12.04 18.56
CA HIS A 560 21.63 -10.79 19.17
C HIS A 560 21.90 -9.62 18.23
N ILE A 561 20.84 -9.10 17.61
CA ILE A 561 20.97 -8.10 16.55
C ILE A 561 20.88 -6.69 17.15
N ASP A 562 21.94 -5.89 17.03
CA ASP A 562 21.90 -4.48 17.37
C ASP A 562 21.37 -3.66 16.19
N PHE A 563 20.04 -3.52 16.13
CA PHE A 563 19.35 -2.74 15.11
C PHE A 563 19.75 -1.26 15.12
N ALA A 564 20.06 -0.70 16.29
CA ALA A 564 20.47 0.70 16.40
C ALA A 564 21.88 0.90 15.83
N ALA A 565 22.84 0.01 16.12
CA ALA A 565 24.15 0.04 15.49
C ALA A 565 24.08 -0.16 13.98
N HIS A 566 23.23 -1.09 13.52
CA HIS A 566 23.04 -1.32 12.11
C HIS A 566 22.50 -0.07 11.38
N ALA A 567 21.52 0.62 11.95
CA ALA A 567 21.00 1.86 11.40
C ALA A 567 22.03 3.00 11.41
N ARG A 568 22.83 3.12 12.48
CA ARG A 568 23.95 4.07 12.55
C ARG A 568 25.00 3.81 11.47
N ALA A 569 25.29 2.54 11.16
CA ALA A 569 26.20 2.16 10.08
C ALA A 569 25.71 2.61 8.69
N MET A 570 24.40 2.80 8.52
CA MET A 570 23.78 3.36 7.30
C MET A 570 23.60 4.89 7.33
N GLY A 571 24.12 5.58 8.37
CA GLY A 571 24.11 7.04 8.48
C GLY A 571 22.91 7.63 9.24
N ALA A 572 21.98 6.81 9.72
CA ALA A 572 20.87 7.28 10.56
C ALA A 572 21.35 7.68 11.97
N GLN A 573 20.53 8.43 12.69
CA GLN A 573 20.61 8.48 14.15
C GLN A 573 19.84 7.26 14.69
N ALA A 574 20.30 6.63 15.77
CA ALA A 574 19.54 5.53 16.34
C ALA A 574 19.91 5.21 17.79
N GLU A 575 18.94 4.67 18.52
CA GLU A 575 19.08 4.16 19.88
C GLU A 575 18.19 2.93 20.11
N HIS A 576 18.57 2.10 21.09
CA HIS A 576 17.74 1.03 21.63
C HIS A 576 17.21 1.49 22.99
N VAL A 577 15.93 1.24 23.27
CA VAL A 577 15.25 1.65 24.50
C VAL A 577 14.66 0.44 25.21
N GLY A 578 14.72 0.43 26.54
CA GLY A 578 14.30 -0.72 27.34
C GLY A 578 12.83 -0.72 27.75
N ASN A 579 12.11 0.40 27.57
CA ASN A 579 10.73 0.55 28.02
C ASN A 579 9.98 1.68 27.30
N VAL A 580 8.67 1.76 27.56
CA VAL A 580 7.74 2.74 26.96
C VAL A 580 8.11 4.19 27.31
N GLN A 581 8.56 4.45 28.54
CA GLN A 581 8.93 5.81 28.96
C GLN A 581 10.17 6.31 28.20
N GLU A 582 11.17 5.46 28.03
CA GLU A 582 12.34 5.75 27.21
C GLU A 582 12.00 5.90 25.73
N LEU A 583 11.05 5.10 25.21
CA LEU A 583 10.52 5.26 23.86
C LEU A 583 9.86 6.63 23.66
N GLU A 584 9.02 7.08 24.59
CA GLU A 584 8.39 8.41 24.52
C GLU A 584 9.45 9.53 24.48
N ALA A 585 10.51 9.40 25.29
CA ALA A 585 11.63 10.33 25.28
C ALA A 585 12.45 10.27 23.98
N ALA A 586 12.71 9.07 23.44
CA ALA A 586 13.39 8.87 22.17
C ALA A 586 12.60 9.44 20.99
N MET A 587 11.27 9.31 21.00
CA MET A 587 10.41 9.88 19.99
C MET A 587 10.49 11.43 19.94
N GLN A 588 10.68 12.11 21.08
CA GLN A 588 10.92 13.56 21.07
C GLN A 588 12.21 13.90 20.33
N ARG A 589 13.29 13.15 20.56
CA ARG A 589 14.56 13.30 19.84
C ARG A 589 14.40 12.99 18.35
N ALA A 590 13.72 11.89 18.02
CA ALA A 590 13.46 11.48 16.64
C ALA A 590 12.68 12.55 15.86
N ARG A 591 11.68 13.17 16.48
CA ARG A 591 10.92 14.29 15.88
C ARG A 591 11.80 15.53 15.69
N ALA A 592 12.69 15.85 16.63
CA ALA A 592 13.60 16.98 16.51
C ALA A 592 14.77 16.75 15.53
N ALA A 593 15.07 15.49 15.19
CA ALA A 593 16.18 15.14 14.30
C ALA A 593 16.01 15.71 12.88
N ASP A 594 17.14 15.98 12.23
CA ASP A 594 17.26 16.51 10.87
C ASP A 594 17.49 15.44 9.80
N ARG A 595 17.73 14.19 10.24
CA ARG A 595 17.91 13.01 9.39
C ARG A 595 17.17 11.81 9.96
N THR A 596 17.06 10.74 9.18
CA THR A 596 16.38 9.50 9.59
C THR A 596 16.84 9.03 10.97
N TYR A 597 15.86 8.67 11.80
CA TYR A 597 16.05 8.25 13.18
C TYR A 597 15.42 6.87 13.40
N LEU A 598 16.16 5.95 14.00
CA LEU A 598 15.65 4.62 14.35
C LEU A 598 15.61 4.44 15.87
N VAL A 599 14.47 3.99 16.38
CA VAL A 599 14.32 3.55 17.77
C VAL A 599 13.97 2.08 17.76
N CYS A 600 14.79 1.25 18.42
CA CYS A 600 14.48 -0.16 18.63
C CYS A 600 13.96 -0.37 20.04
N ILE A 601 12.90 -1.15 20.20
CA ILE A 601 12.35 -1.53 21.50
C ILE A 601 12.06 -3.03 21.54
N ASP A 602 12.40 -3.63 22.66
CA ASP A 602 12.12 -5.03 22.94
C ASP A 602 10.63 -5.23 23.22
N THR A 603 10.00 -6.18 22.53
CA THR A 603 8.57 -6.45 22.67
C THR A 603 8.28 -7.92 22.96
N ASP A 604 7.14 -8.15 23.62
CA ASP A 604 6.62 -9.48 23.91
C ASP A 604 6.02 -10.11 22.64
N ALA A 605 6.48 -11.30 22.26
CA ALA A 605 6.01 -12.00 21.06
C ALA A 605 4.65 -12.68 21.24
N ALA A 606 4.22 -12.93 22.49
CA ALA A 606 3.02 -13.69 22.82
C ALA A 606 1.80 -12.79 23.07
N ARG A 607 2.00 -11.58 23.62
CA ARG A 607 0.93 -10.63 23.93
C ARG A 607 0.41 -9.93 22.66
N THR A 608 -0.91 -9.84 22.53
CA THR A 608 -1.62 -9.06 21.50
C THR A 608 -2.89 -8.43 22.07
N THR A 609 -3.56 -7.56 21.31
CA THR A 609 -4.87 -7.04 21.70
C THR A 609 -5.94 -8.13 21.56
N ASP A 610 -6.46 -8.60 22.68
CA ASP A 610 -7.51 -9.64 22.77
C ASP A 610 -8.87 -9.14 22.25
N GLU A 611 -9.14 -7.84 22.35
CA GLU A 611 -10.42 -7.28 21.95
C GLU A 611 -10.64 -7.35 20.43
N GLY A 612 -11.83 -7.83 20.06
CA GLY A 612 -12.33 -7.86 18.70
C GLY A 612 -11.91 -9.11 17.91
N GLY A 613 -11.88 -8.96 16.59
CA GLY A 613 -11.61 -10.05 15.67
C GLY A 613 -12.85 -10.84 15.24
N TRP A 614 -12.63 -11.70 14.25
CA TRP A 614 -13.63 -12.60 13.67
C TRP A 614 -12.93 -13.86 13.15
N TRP A 615 -13.70 -14.88 12.78
CA TRP A 615 -13.15 -16.09 12.22
C TRP A 615 -12.37 -15.84 10.92
N TRP A 616 -11.19 -16.44 10.84
CA TRP A 616 -10.34 -16.50 9.65
C TRP A 616 -10.17 -17.96 9.23
N GLU A 617 -10.51 -18.26 7.99
CA GLU A 617 -10.37 -19.58 7.41
C GLU A 617 -8.89 -19.87 7.13
N VAL A 618 -8.28 -20.62 8.04
CA VAL A 618 -6.96 -21.23 7.87
C VAL A 618 -7.15 -22.73 7.88
N ALA A 619 -6.86 -23.38 6.76
CA ALA A 619 -7.08 -24.81 6.62
C ALA A 619 -6.24 -25.59 7.64
N VAL A 620 -6.92 -26.38 8.49
CA VAL A 620 -6.29 -27.23 9.49
C VAL A 620 -6.18 -28.67 8.95
N PRO A 621 -5.03 -29.37 9.15
CA PRO A 621 -4.85 -30.74 8.67
C PRO A 621 -5.96 -31.69 9.12
N GLU A 622 -6.45 -32.51 8.19
CA GLU A 622 -7.50 -33.51 8.44
C GLU A 622 -6.99 -34.68 9.32
N VAL A 623 -5.69 -34.99 9.24
CA VAL A 623 -5.05 -36.07 10.00
C VAL A 623 -3.89 -35.53 10.82
N SER A 624 -3.87 -35.82 12.13
CA SER A 624 -2.74 -35.50 13.00
C SER A 624 -2.71 -36.37 14.25
N GLN A 625 -1.51 -36.73 14.69
CA GLN A 625 -1.29 -37.40 15.98
C GLN A 625 -1.43 -36.44 17.17
N ARG A 626 -1.39 -35.12 16.93
CA ARG A 626 -1.57 -34.09 17.97
C ARG A 626 -3.05 -33.85 18.26
N GLU A 627 -3.42 -33.94 19.53
CA GLU A 627 -4.79 -33.63 19.99
C GLU A 627 -5.20 -32.19 19.69
N GLY A 628 -4.29 -31.22 19.91
CA GLY A 628 -4.54 -29.81 19.60
C GLY A 628 -4.95 -29.59 18.14
N VAL A 629 -4.28 -30.25 17.19
CA VAL A 629 -4.61 -30.16 15.76
C VAL A 629 -5.98 -30.80 15.47
N ARG A 630 -6.28 -31.97 16.06
CA ARG A 630 -7.59 -32.62 15.89
C ARG A 630 -8.74 -31.75 16.43
N LYS A 631 -8.52 -31.07 17.55
CA LYS A 631 -9.48 -30.11 18.11
C LYS A 631 -9.67 -28.91 17.17
N ALA A 632 -8.57 -28.26 16.76
CA ALA A 632 -8.63 -27.14 15.83
C ALA A 632 -9.28 -27.52 14.48
N ARG A 633 -9.11 -28.77 14.03
CA ARG A 633 -9.78 -29.30 12.83
C ARG A 633 -11.29 -29.41 13.03
N ALA A 634 -11.75 -29.95 14.16
CA ALA A 634 -13.17 -30.02 14.47
C ALA A 634 -13.80 -28.61 14.54
N ASP A 635 -13.10 -27.65 15.15
CA ASP A 635 -13.53 -26.25 15.19
C ASP A 635 -13.60 -25.65 13.76
N TYR A 636 -12.60 -25.90 12.91
CA TYR A 636 -12.61 -25.51 11.50
C TYR A 636 -13.81 -26.08 10.74
N GLU A 637 -14.10 -27.38 10.87
CA GLU A 637 -15.25 -28.03 10.20
C GLU A 637 -16.59 -27.49 10.66
N ALA A 638 -16.72 -27.13 11.95
CA ALA A 638 -17.91 -26.49 12.48
C ALA A 638 -18.16 -25.13 11.83
N HIS A 639 -17.13 -24.30 11.66
CA HIS A 639 -17.26 -23.00 11.00
C HIS A 639 -17.56 -23.12 9.50
N ILE A 640 -16.91 -24.06 8.80
CA ILE A 640 -17.23 -24.36 7.39
C ILE A 640 -18.70 -24.76 7.23
N SER A 641 -19.18 -25.62 8.13
CA SER A 641 -20.58 -26.09 8.12
C SER A 641 -21.57 -24.96 8.41
N ALA A 642 -21.24 -24.05 9.33
CA ALA A 642 -22.06 -22.87 9.63
C ALA A 642 -22.16 -21.94 8.40
N ARG A 643 -21.03 -21.65 7.75
CA ARG A 643 -20.99 -20.82 6.53
C ARG A 643 -21.82 -21.38 5.38
N GLY A 644 -21.84 -22.71 5.22
CA GLY A 644 -22.59 -23.37 4.14
C GLY A 644 -24.11 -23.20 4.26
N LYS A 645 -24.65 -23.20 5.48
CA LYS A 645 -26.09 -23.08 5.74
C LYS A 645 -26.67 -21.69 5.46
N ASP A 646 -25.84 -20.66 5.51
CA ASP A 646 -26.25 -19.27 5.24
C ASP A 646 -26.06 -18.87 3.77
N ASN A 647 -25.44 -19.73 2.94
CA ASN A 647 -25.14 -19.47 1.52
C ASN A 647 -26.02 -20.25 0.53
N GLU A 648 -26.84 -21.18 1.03
CA GLU A 648 -27.98 -21.82 0.35
C GLU A 648 -29.25 -21.00 0.59
#